data_AF-A0ABD7RH70-F1
#
_entry.id   AF-A0ABD7RH70-F1
#
_cell.length_a   1.000
_cell.length_b   1.000
_cell.length_c   1.000
_cell.angle_alpha   90.00
_cell.angle_beta   90.00
_cell.angle_gamma   90.00
#
_symmetry.space_group_name_H-M   'P 1'
#
loop_
_entity.id
_entity.type
_entity.pdbx_description
1 polymer ?
#
loop_
_entity_poly.entity_id
_entity_poly.type
_entity_poly.pdbx_seq_one_letter_code
_entity_poly.pdbx_strand_id
1 'polypeptide(L)'
;MNVNLTMNVNLNPEEQKLLEGIRLNYYVVMDSKKERRINFQKHIYSEYHSDLLPALWYCLHLPRSGLDVISLAPSMIIERIQLQHNIILISSESSEEQLAYFRELPPTLFLSEDSCYEEACRLSEEHLPYLGCVNLSNLTSELLNEQWNNIGQKVKNLKESVNLLDVTPRLFSELERSALPITFLTNQTLDTKTVLEILEKDKYNFSLRAIVTQRQIAALNVFERYNSQGIRPNHIKMLREIEEERQATGFPLIITLPGTPSKGGAYGLNQRDDESTQEEKSLIDFLGLQRAIALGGVWLEGESLNKDIFRRLYFLEEHFHEDCIKSKFMWNSLQGFGRVLKRHLGIDNLQDYISGCSEIIAITDFPIGLAILPGFSDPICSLVPISYRPLTPLVDTFRYGVTGSSEHYIGAGRGFKVLIIECLAQDDRIREASDIGWKMLIDNCRTNELIEVHYKEVDSIKDIETLLTELTDIDILVISAHGQYNGKNFAGLSVGDEFWMPDRETTVPPVVILSACHVAPKGRGAYTVSDAFLNAGALAVLGTLIPVNVRHNAHLTNRFFMYISQVLKGNFSSRNIAEVLARVISSNTVYDVLGTSEKLRVWAYEKNGESKAPIEEYYERLDVSFGQVHSQTISILKEIAKGTEMEVYLESVLQSQGYISESFFYIFSGYPENVIIENRAIKGMIDDRFINFQ
;
A
#
# COMPACT_ATOMS: atom_id res chain seq x y z
N MET A 1 21.96 8.51 -9.97
CA MET A 1 21.04 7.47 -9.46
C MET A 1 21.85 6.45 -8.67
N ASN A 2 21.68 6.45 -7.35
CA ASN A 2 22.23 5.45 -6.43
C ASN A 2 21.16 5.24 -5.37
N VAL A 3 20.18 4.38 -5.63
CA VAL A 3 19.27 3.90 -4.59
C VAL A 3 19.92 2.68 -3.96
N ASN A 4 20.97 2.94 -3.18
CA ASN A 4 21.58 1.95 -2.29
C ASN A 4 20.73 1.87 -1.02
N LEU A 5 19.82 0.90 -0.97
CA LEU A 5 19.31 0.38 0.30
C LEU A 5 19.91 -1.01 0.55
N THR A 6 21.25 -1.05 0.64
CA THR A 6 21.93 -2.14 1.33
C THR A 6 21.67 -1.98 2.82
N MET A 7 20.83 -2.85 3.39
CA MET A 7 20.99 -3.23 4.78
C MET A 7 22.36 -3.88 4.93
N ASN A 8 23.38 -3.09 5.26
CA ASN A 8 24.57 -3.65 5.91
C ASN A 8 24.21 -3.91 7.38
N VAL A 9 23.36 -4.91 7.60
CA VAL A 9 23.54 -5.75 8.78
C VAL A 9 24.83 -6.52 8.49
N ASN A 10 25.83 -6.47 9.36
CA ASN A 10 27.03 -7.29 9.24
C ASN A 10 26.64 -8.77 9.40
N LEU A 11 26.04 -9.34 8.37
CA LEU A 11 25.79 -10.76 8.23
C LEU A 11 27.12 -11.45 8.02
N ASN A 12 27.26 -12.68 8.51
CA ASN A 12 28.46 -13.42 8.20
C ASN A 12 28.49 -13.77 6.69
N PRO A 13 29.67 -14.04 6.11
CA PRO A 13 29.79 -14.35 4.68
C PRO A 13 28.97 -15.56 4.20
N GLU A 14 28.61 -16.48 5.09
CA GLU A 14 27.76 -17.65 4.75
C GLU A 14 26.28 -17.26 4.63
N GLU A 15 25.78 -16.38 5.49
CA GLU A 15 24.43 -15.82 5.45
C GLU A 15 24.22 -14.92 4.25
N GLN A 16 25.22 -14.08 3.92
CA GLN A 16 25.17 -13.23 2.74
C GLN A 16 25.09 -14.08 1.47
N LYS A 17 25.87 -15.15 1.40
CA LYS A 17 25.85 -16.12 0.29
C LYS A 17 24.54 -16.92 0.21
N LEU A 18 23.91 -17.21 1.35
CA LEU A 18 22.60 -17.86 1.41
C LEU A 18 21.48 -16.92 0.93
N LEU A 19 21.48 -15.66 1.36
CA LEU A 19 20.53 -14.63 0.94
C LEU A 19 20.67 -14.27 -0.55
N GLU A 20 21.89 -14.14 -1.06
CA GLU A 20 22.16 -13.95 -2.50
C GLU A 20 21.73 -15.18 -3.30
N GLY A 21 21.89 -16.38 -2.74
CA GLY A 21 21.51 -17.64 -3.36
C GLY A 21 20.01 -17.89 -3.49
N ILE A 22 19.17 -17.21 -2.68
CA ILE A 22 17.71 -17.35 -2.70
C ILE A 22 16.99 -16.20 -3.43
N ARG A 23 17.66 -15.11 -3.82
CA ARG A 23 17.03 -14.06 -4.63
C ARG A 23 16.84 -14.55 -6.06
N LEU A 24 15.65 -14.28 -6.63
CA LEU A 24 15.31 -14.68 -7.99
C LEU A 24 14.92 -13.44 -8.79
N ASN A 25 15.63 -13.20 -9.90
CA ASN A 25 15.43 -12.04 -10.77
C ASN A 25 15.05 -12.52 -12.17
N TYR A 26 13.82 -12.21 -12.58
CA TYR A 26 13.26 -12.63 -13.86
C TYR A 26 13.34 -11.47 -14.85
N TYR A 27 14.19 -11.60 -15.85
CA TYR A 27 14.38 -10.57 -16.87
C TYR A 27 13.52 -10.86 -18.08
N VAL A 28 12.65 -9.92 -18.44
CA VAL A 28 11.85 -9.98 -19.66
C VAL A 28 12.52 -9.09 -20.71
N VAL A 29 13.00 -9.71 -21.78
CA VAL A 29 13.74 -9.06 -22.87
C VAL A 29 12.78 -8.70 -23.99
N MET A 30 12.73 -7.41 -24.32
CA MET A 30 11.86 -6.90 -25.37
C MET A 30 12.62 -6.49 -26.60
N ASP A 31 12.01 -6.74 -27.75
CA ASP A 31 12.54 -6.33 -29.04
C ASP A 31 12.53 -4.80 -29.16
N SER A 32 13.72 -4.18 -29.15
CA SER A 32 13.91 -2.74 -29.30
C SER A 32 13.49 -2.21 -30.66
N LYS A 33 13.47 -3.06 -31.69
CA LYS A 33 13.22 -2.70 -33.09
C LYS A 33 11.74 -2.78 -33.46
N LYS A 34 10.92 -3.44 -32.63
CA LYS A 34 9.48 -3.54 -32.83
C LYS A 34 8.81 -2.22 -32.47
N GLU A 35 8.21 -1.57 -33.47
CA GLU A 35 7.39 -0.36 -33.25
C GLU A 35 6.16 -0.70 -32.39
N ARG A 36 5.96 0.05 -31.32
CA ARG A 36 4.84 -0.14 -30.39
C ARG A 36 4.17 1.19 -30.10
N ARG A 37 2.85 1.18 -30.03
CA ARG A 37 2.05 2.39 -29.83
C ARG A 37 1.68 2.57 -28.36
N ILE A 38 1.43 3.82 -27.99
CA ILE A 38 0.72 4.15 -26.75
C ILE A 38 -0.77 4.06 -27.07
N ASN A 39 -1.48 3.18 -26.37
CA ASN A 39 -2.91 3.02 -26.42
C ASN A 39 -3.58 3.99 -25.45
N PHE A 40 -4.13 5.08 -26.00
CA PHE A 40 -4.93 6.06 -25.26
C PHE A 40 -6.36 5.56 -24.97
N GLN A 41 -6.48 4.30 -24.55
CA GLN A 41 -7.73 3.74 -24.02
C GLN A 41 -7.96 4.28 -22.60
N LYS A 42 -8.80 3.58 -21.82
CA LYS A 42 -9.34 4.07 -20.55
C LYS A 42 -8.27 4.43 -19.52
N HIS A 43 -7.23 3.62 -19.36
CA HIS A 43 -6.16 3.84 -18.38
C HIS A 43 -4.80 4.16 -19.00
N ILE A 44 -4.71 4.27 -20.32
CA ILE A 44 -3.47 4.63 -21.04
C ILE A 44 -2.34 3.61 -20.78
N TYR A 45 -2.25 2.60 -21.64
CA TYR A 45 -1.17 1.60 -21.60
C TYR A 45 -0.40 1.61 -22.92
N SER A 46 0.73 0.91 -22.99
CA SER A 46 1.47 0.71 -24.24
C SER A 46 1.29 -0.71 -24.74
N GLU A 47 1.20 -0.91 -26.06
CA GLU A 47 1.20 -2.24 -26.71
C GLU A 47 2.36 -3.12 -26.24
N TYR A 48 3.45 -2.46 -25.83
CA TYR A 48 4.55 -3.06 -25.11
C TYR A 48 4.13 -3.93 -23.92
N HIS A 49 3.26 -3.46 -23.05
CA HIS A 49 2.87 -4.23 -21.87
C HIS A 49 2.00 -5.43 -22.26
N SER A 50 1.13 -5.27 -23.26
CA SER A 50 0.26 -6.35 -23.74
C SER A 50 1.05 -7.46 -24.42
N ASP A 51 2.08 -7.14 -25.20
CA ASP A 51 2.97 -8.12 -25.84
C ASP A 51 3.67 -9.03 -24.81
N LEU A 52 3.93 -8.51 -23.61
CA LEU A 52 4.64 -9.22 -22.54
C LEU A 52 3.72 -10.00 -21.60
N LEU A 53 2.39 -9.93 -21.76
CA LEU A 53 1.44 -10.65 -20.92
C LEU A 53 1.79 -12.15 -20.75
N PRO A 54 2.20 -12.91 -21.79
CA PRO A 54 2.61 -14.30 -21.62
C PRO A 54 3.78 -14.46 -20.65
N ALA A 55 4.81 -13.62 -20.76
CA ALA A 55 5.97 -13.63 -19.86
C ALA A 55 5.59 -13.26 -18.43
N LEU A 56 4.81 -12.19 -18.27
CA LEU A 56 4.33 -11.70 -16.99
C LEU A 56 3.52 -12.77 -16.25
N TRP A 57 2.54 -13.38 -16.93
CA TRP A 57 1.76 -14.48 -16.35
C TRP A 57 2.63 -15.69 -16.00
N TYR A 58 3.59 -16.05 -16.85
CA TYR A 58 4.53 -17.14 -16.56
C TYR A 58 5.34 -16.88 -15.29
N CYS A 59 5.86 -15.66 -15.12
CA CYS A 59 6.61 -15.26 -13.93
C CYS A 59 5.81 -15.45 -12.64
N LEU A 60 4.50 -15.18 -12.62
CA LEU A 60 3.68 -15.38 -11.41
C LEU A 60 3.55 -16.85 -10.98
N HIS A 61 3.84 -17.80 -11.87
CA HIS A 61 3.88 -19.23 -11.55
C HIS A 61 5.26 -19.70 -11.08
N LEU A 62 6.31 -18.89 -11.29
CA LEU A 62 7.65 -19.19 -10.79
C LEU A 62 7.77 -18.91 -9.29
N PRO A 63 8.75 -19.48 -8.59
CA PRO A 63 9.04 -19.13 -7.19
C PRO A 63 9.36 -17.63 -7.06
N ARG A 64 8.97 -16.96 -5.97
CA ARG A 64 9.35 -15.56 -5.75
C ARG A 64 10.78 -15.43 -5.24
N SER A 65 11.19 -16.44 -4.48
CA SER A 65 12.53 -16.63 -3.94
C SER A 65 12.81 -18.12 -3.78
N GLY A 66 14.04 -18.48 -3.48
CA GLY A 66 14.42 -19.83 -3.08
C GLY A 66 13.72 -20.35 -1.83
N LEU A 67 13.02 -19.49 -1.06
CA LEU A 67 12.21 -19.92 0.08
C LEU A 67 10.90 -20.61 -0.33
N ASP A 68 10.43 -20.41 -1.56
CA ASP A 68 9.18 -21.02 -2.03
C ASP A 68 9.35 -22.47 -2.49
N VAL A 69 10.60 -22.97 -2.62
CA VAL A 69 10.90 -24.36 -3.01
C VAL A 69 11.28 -25.25 -1.81
N ILE A 70 11.29 -24.70 -0.60
CA ILE A 70 11.64 -25.42 0.63
C ILE A 70 10.51 -25.38 1.66
N SER A 71 10.48 -26.38 2.54
CA SER A 71 9.59 -26.41 3.70
C SER A 71 10.09 -25.44 4.76
N LEU A 72 9.21 -24.55 5.21
CA LEU A 72 9.50 -23.53 6.20
C LEU A 72 8.77 -23.80 7.52
N ALA A 73 9.34 -23.32 8.62
CA ALA A 73 8.65 -23.28 9.90
C ALA A 73 7.43 -22.33 9.83
N PRO A 74 6.32 -22.63 10.53
CA PRO A 74 5.13 -21.78 10.51
C PRO A 74 5.41 -20.32 10.90
N SER A 75 6.20 -20.06 11.95
CA SER A 75 6.67 -18.70 12.31
C SER A 75 7.29 -17.98 11.13
N MET A 76 8.20 -18.61 10.38
CA MET A 76 8.83 -17.99 9.22
C MET A 76 7.84 -17.66 8.11
N ILE A 77 6.74 -18.43 7.97
CA ILE A 77 5.68 -18.19 6.98
C ILE A 77 4.76 -17.05 7.44
N ILE A 78 4.40 -17.02 8.73
CA ILE A 78 3.52 -16.01 9.34
C ILE A 78 4.22 -14.65 9.40
N GLU A 79 5.49 -14.65 9.79
CA GLU A 79 6.33 -13.46 9.88
C GLU A 79 6.76 -12.93 8.50
N ARG A 80 6.37 -13.60 7.40
CA ARG A 80 6.93 -13.36 6.06
C ARG A 80 6.98 -11.86 5.71
N ILE A 81 8.21 -11.51 5.37
CA ILE A 81 8.64 -10.45 4.47
C ILE A 81 7.69 -10.39 3.28
N GLN A 82 7.26 -9.20 2.88
CA GLN A 82 6.42 -9.02 1.70
C GLN A 82 7.26 -9.34 0.46
N LEU A 83 7.21 -10.59 -0.01
CA LEU A 83 8.05 -11.06 -1.12
C LEU A 83 7.27 -10.95 -2.42
N GLN A 84 7.59 -9.95 -3.24
CA GLN A 84 7.07 -9.84 -4.60
C GLN A 84 8.01 -10.55 -5.59
N HIS A 85 7.46 -11.09 -6.68
CA HIS A 85 8.29 -11.48 -7.83
C HIS A 85 9.10 -10.28 -8.33
N ASN A 86 10.42 -10.44 -8.46
CA ASN A 86 11.25 -9.40 -9.05
C ASN A 86 11.32 -9.58 -10.57
N ILE A 87 10.42 -8.91 -11.28
CA ILE A 87 10.35 -8.93 -12.75
C ILE A 87 10.96 -7.63 -13.27
N ILE A 88 11.99 -7.76 -14.11
CA ILE A 88 12.76 -6.62 -14.62
C ILE A 88 12.62 -6.61 -16.13
N LEU A 89 12.14 -5.48 -16.65
CA LEU A 89 11.91 -5.31 -18.07
C LEU A 89 13.13 -4.64 -18.73
N ILE A 90 13.73 -5.29 -19.72
CA ILE A 90 14.95 -4.78 -20.39
C ILE A 90 14.83 -4.84 -21.92
N SER A 91 15.51 -3.92 -22.58
CA SER A 91 15.55 -3.91 -24.05
C SER A 91 16.59 -4.89 -24.57
N SER A 92 16.34 -5.49 -25.74
CA SER A 92 17.31 -6.30 -26.48
C SER A 92 18.58 -5.53 -26.82
N GLU A 93 18.49 -4.20 -26.89
CA GLU A 93 19.64 -3.28 -26.94
C GLU A 93 19.82 -2.64 -25.56
N SER A 94 20.34 -3.42 -24.61
CA SER A 94 20.45 -2.98 -23.22
C SER A 94 21.38 -1.76 -23.07
N SER A 95 20.94 -0.73 -22.34
CA SER A 95 21.76 0.44 -22.01
C SER A 95 22.85 0.11 -20.98
N GLU A 96 23.89 0.94 -20.85
CA GLU A 96 24.91 0.77 -19.79
C GLU A 96 24.30 0.72 -18.38
N GLU A 97 23.24 1.50 -18.14
CA GLU A 97 22.47 1.47 -16.89
C GLU A 97 21.76 0.12 -16.68
N GLN A 98 21.18 -0.45 -17.74
CA GLN A 98 20.54 -1.77 -17.70
C GLN A 98 21.56 -2.89 -17.41
N LEU A 99 22.75 -2.80 -18.00
CA LEU A 99 23.84 -3.75 -17.77
C LEU A 99 24.42 -3.63 -16.36
N ALA A 100 24.42 -2.45 -15.75
CA ALA A 100 24.85 -2.25 -14.37
C ALA A 100 23.97 -3.04 -13.38
N TYR A 101 22.66 -3.12 -13.62
CA TYR A 101 21.73 -3.89 -12.77
C TYR A 101 22.09 -5.37 -12.67
N PHE A 102 22.67 -5.98 -13.71
CA PHE A 102 23.02 -7.40 -13.67
C PHE A 102 24.07 -7.74 -12.59
N ARG A 103 24.85 -6.75 -12.14
CA ARG A 103 25.81 -6.95 -11.04
C ARG A 103 25.13 -6.98 -9.69
N GLU A 104 24.14 -6.12 -9.48
CA GLU A 104 23.41 -6.00 -8.21
C GLU A 104 22.26 -7.02 -8.11
N LEU A 105 21.65 -7.33 -9.24
CA LEU A 105 20.53 -8.25 -9.41
C LEU A 105 20.87 -9.29 -10.49
N PRO A 106 21.71 -10.29 -10.18
CA PRO A 106 22.10 -11.30 -11.15
C PRO A 106 20.88 -12.01 -11.76
N PRO A 107 20.84 -12.22 -13.08
CA PRO A 107 19.68 -12.80 -13.75
C PRO A 107 19.49 -14.27 -13.35
N THR A 108 18.26 -14.63 -13.01
CA THR A 108 17.87 -16.03 -12.81
C THR A 108 17.43 -16.66 -14.13
N LEU A 109 16.67 -15.91 -14.94
CA LEU A 109 16.10 -16.38 -16.21
C LEU A 109 15.91 -15.17 -17.13
N PHE A 110 16.22 -15.33 -18.41
CA PHE A 110 15.77 -14.43 -19.47
C PHE A 110 14.54 -15.01 -20.18
N LEU A 111 13.47 -14.22 -20.27
CA LEU A 111 12.26 -14.49 -21.03
C LEU A 111 12.21 -13.51 -22.20
N SER A 112 12.35 -13.98 -23.43
CA SER A 112 12.46 -13.12 -24.61
C SER A 112 11.25 -13.21 -25.50
N GLU A 113 10.84 -12.08 -26.09
CA GLU A 113 10.03 -12.12 -27.32
C GLU A 113 10.73 -12.99 -28.38
N ASP A 114 9.94 -13.70 -29.18
CA ASP A 114 10.45 -14.60 -30.21
C ASP A 114 11.31 -13.86 -31.25
N SER A 115 11.02 -12.58 -31.52
CA SER A 115 11.71 -11.78 -32.53
C SER A 115 13.11 -11.32 -32.14
N CYS A 116 13.46 -11.34 -30.85
CA CYS A 116 14.78 -10.94 -30.33
C CYS A 116 15.45 -12.05 -29.50
N TYR A 117 15.04 -13.31 -29.70
CA TYR A 117 15.54 -14.44 -28.92
C TYR A 117 17.04 -14.67 -29.08
N GLU A 118 17.61 -14.40 -30.26
CA GLU A 118 19.05 -14.52 -30.49
C GLU A 118 19.84 -13.48 -29.66
N GLU A 119 19.38 -12.24 -29.62
CA GLU A 119 19.95 -11.20 -28.77
C GLU A 119 19.86 -11.53 -27.28
N ALA A 120 18.72 -12.03 -26.83
CA ALA A 120 18.55 -12.48 -25.45
C ALA A 120 19.46 -13.68 -25.09
N CYS A 121 19.67 -14.61 -26.02
CA CYS A 121 20.63 -15.71 -25.84
C CYS A 121 22.06 -15.19 -25.67
N ARG A 122 22.47 -14.14 -26.38
CA ARG A 122 23.80 -13.52 -26.19
C ARG A 122 23.96 -12.92 -24.79
N LEU A 123 22.93 -12.21 -24.29
CA LEU A 123 22.92 -11.72 -22.90
C LEU A 123 23.02 -12.88 -21.90
N SER A 124 22.34 -14.00 -22.19
CA SER A 124 22.42 -15.21 -21.38
C SER A 124 23.82 -15.85 -21.38
N GLU A 125 24.52 -15.86 -22.50
CA GLU A 125 25.89 -16.37 -22.58
C GLU A 125 26.87 -15.48 -21.80
N GLU A 126 26.64 -14.17 -21.80
CA GLU A 126 27.50 -13.19 -21.10
C GLU A 126 27.27 -13.20 -19.58
N HIS A 127 26.02 -13.24 -19.13
CA HIS A 127 25.66 -13.10 -17.71
C HIS A 127 25.30 -14.41 -17.01
N LEU A 128 25.31 -15.53 -17.75
CA LEU A 128 25.18 -16.90 -17.24
C LEU A 128 24.02 -17.07 -16.23
N PRO A 129 22.78 -16.72 -16.63
CA PRO A 129 21.62 -16.85 -15.76
C PRO A 129 21.39 -18.31 -15.40
N TYR A 130 20.92 -18.55 -14.19
CA TYR A 130 20.80 -19.89 -13.64
C TYR A 130 19.90 -20.84 -14.46
N LEU A 131 18.80 -20.32 -15.02
CA LEU A 131 17.82 -21.06 -15.82
C LEU A 131 17.97 -20.82 -17.33
N GLY A 132 18.99 -20.06 -17.76
CA GLY A 132 19.21 -19.77 -19.18
C GLY A 132 18.27 -18.71 -19.76
N CYS A 133 18.01 -18.86 -21.06
CA CYS A 133 17.13 -18.01 -21.87
C CYS A 133 16.03 -18.85 -22.50
N VAL A 134 14.79 -18.34 -22.49
CA VAL A 134 13.62 -19.00 -23.07
C VAL A 134 12.80 -17.96 -23.85
N ASN A 135 12.28 -18.35 -25.01
CA ASN A 135 11.36 -17.50 -25.78
C ASN A 135 9.88 -17.74 -25.41
N LEU A 136 9.02 -16.74 -25.65
CA LEU A 136 7.62 -16.77 -25.21
C LEU A 136 6.81 -17.91 -25.82
N SER A 137 7.10 -18.33 -27.06
CA SER A 137 6.36 -19.44 -27.69
C SER A 137 6.56 -20.80 -27.00
N ASN A 138 7.62 -20.95 -26.20
CA ASN A 138 8.03 -22.22 -25.60
C ASN A 138 7.65 -22.34 -24.12
N LEU A 139 6.84 -21.41 -23.60
CA LEU A 139 6.39 -21.42 -22.22
C LEU A 139 5.34 -22.52 -22.01
N THR A 140 5.72 -23.60 -21.31
CA THR A 140 4.83 -24.73 -21.00
C THR A 140 4.87 -25.11 -19.52
N SER A 141 3.94 -25.97 -19.09
CA SER A 141 3.93 -26.50 -17.72
C SER A 141 5.11 -27.44 -17.47
N GLU A 142 5.56 -28.19 -18.48
CA GLU A 142 6.72 -29.07 -18.39
C GLU A 142 7.99 -28.26 -18.10
N LEU A 143 8.20 -27.17 -18.84
CA LEU A 143 9.31 -26.24 -18.59
C LEU A 143 9.22 -25.61 -17.20
N LEU A 144 8.01 -25.21 -16.77
CA LEU A 144 7.80 -24.65 -15.43
C LEU A 144 8.21 -25.65 -14.33
N ASN A 145 7.84 -26.93 -14.47
CA ASN A 145 8.26 -27.98 -13.53
C ASN A 145 9.78 -28.16 -13.50
N GLU A 146 10.42 -28.17 -14.67
CA GLU A 146 11.87 -28.25 -14.77
C GLU A 146 12.54 -27.08 -14.05
N GLN A 147 12.05 -25.86 -14.24
CA GLN A 147 12.61 -24.66 -13.62
C GLN A 147 12.44 -24.64 -12.09
N TRP A 148 11.28 -25.07 -11.58
CA TRP A 148 11.08 -25.26 -10.14
C TRP A 148 12.05 -26.29 -9.56
N ASN A 149 12.23 -27.42 -10.23
CA ASN A 149 13.18 -28.46 -9.81
C ASN A 149 14.62 -27.94 -9.80
N ASN A 150 15.03 -27.21 -10.84
CA ASN A 150 16.36 -26.60 -10.91
C ASN A 150 16.55 -25.62 -9.75
N ILE A 151 15.63 -24.68 -9.53
CA ILE A 151 15.70 -23.75 -8.38
C ILE A 151 15.81 -24.52 -7.06
N GLY A 152 15.02 -25.57 -6.87
CA GLY A 152 15.10 -26.47 -5.71
C GLY A 152 16.49 -27.09 -5.53
N GLN A 153 17.08 -27.64 -6.59
CA GLN A 153 18.44 -28.21 -6.53
C GLN A 153 19.50 -27.15 -6.22
N LYS A 154 19.38 -25.93 -6.77
CA LYS A 154 20.28 -24.82 -6.42
C LYS A 154 20.22 -24.50 -4.93
N VAL A 155 19.03 -24.38 -4.36
CA VAL A 155 18.85 -24.10 -2.93
C VAL A 155 19.41 -25.25 -2.08
N LYS A 156 19.19 -26.50 -2.50
CA LYS A 156 19.76 -27.68 -1.84
C LYS A 156 21.29 -27.73 -1.89
N ASN A 157 21.90 -27.32 -3.00
CA ASN A 157 23.36 -27.22 -3.14
C ASN A 157 23.96 -26.10 -2.26
N LEU A 158 23.19 -25.04 -1.99
CA LEU A 158 23.59 -23.98 -1.07
C LEU A 158 23.50 -24.43 0.39
N LYS A 159 22.49 -25.25 0.73
CA LYS A 159 22.30 -25.79 2.08
C LYS A 159 21.68 -27.19 2.02
N GLU A 160 22.50 -28.23 2.14
CA GLU A 160 22.05 -29.62 1.99
C GLU A 160 20.98 -30.04 3.01
N SER A 161 20.90 -29.38 4.17
CA SER A 161 19.97 -29.71 5.25
C SER A 161 18.52 -29.24 5.00
N VAL A 162 18.25 -28.54 3.90
CA VAL A 162 16.89 -28.05 3.59
C VAL A 162 16.02 -29.16 3.00
N ASN A 163 14.76 -29.20 3.42
CA ASN A 163 13.77 -30.08 2.84
C ASN A 163 13.09 -29.37 1.67
N LEU A 164 13.20 -29.93 0.47
CA LEU A 164 12.46 -29.43 -0.70
C LEU A 164 10.97 -29.75 -0.56
N LEU A 165 10.12 -28.85 -1.06
CA LEU A 165 8.69 -29.12 -1.19
C LEU A 165 8.45 -30.11 -2.33
N ASP A 166 7.48 -31.01 -2.14
CA ASP A 166 6.96 -31.87 -3.19
C ASP A 166 5.82 -31.14 -3.92
N VAL A 167 6.18 -30.39 -4.97
CA VAL A 167 5.26 -29.55 -5.73
C VAL A 167 5.37 -29.86 -7.23
N THR A 168 4.22 -29.87 -7.91
CA THR A 168 4.13 -30.04 -9.37
C THR A 168 3.40 -28.84 -9.95
N PRO A 169 4.07 -27.69 -10.13
CA PRO A 169 3.45 -26.48 -10.67
C PRO A 169 2.93 -26.71 -12.09
N ARG A 170 1.90 -25.98 -12.49
CA ARG A 170 1.39 -25.95 -13.86
C ARG A 170 0.91 -24.55 -14.21
N LEU A 171 0.86 -24.25 -15.51
CA LEU A 171 0.24 -23.02 -15.98
C LEU A 171 -1.27 -23.07 -15.77
N PHE A 172 -1.80 -21.98 -15.21
CA PHE A 172 -3.22 -21.80 -14.95
C PHE A 172 -3.89 -21.13 -16.14
N SER A 173 -5.08 -21.62 -16.49
CA SER A 173 -5.99 -20.92 -17.40
C SER A 173 -6.46 -19.59 -16.79
N GLU A 174 -7.06 -18.72 -17.61
CA GLU A 174 -7.48 -17.38 -17.18
C GLU A 174 -8.34 -17.39 -15.91
N LEU A 175 -9.32 -18.29 -15.83
CA LEU A 175 -10.20 -18.42 -14.66
C LEU A 175 -9.43 -18.90 -13.40
N GLU A 176 -8.49 -19.82 -13.59
CA GLU A 176 -7.73 -20.44 -12.51
C GLU A 176 -6.70 -19.49 -11.88
N ARG A 177 -6.20 -18.50 -12.64
CA ARG A 177 -5.17 -17.54 -12.17
C ARG A 177 -5.52 -16.87 -10.86
N SER A 178 -6.81 -16.67 -10.60
CA SER A 178 -7.32 -16.12 -9.33
C SER A 178 -6.92 -16.94 -8.08
N ALA A 179 -6.55 -18.21 -8.25
CA ALA A 179 -6.05 -19.09 -7.19
C ALA A 179 -4.53 -19.08 -7.01
N LEU A 180 -3.76 -18.41 -7.88
CA LEU A 180 -2.29 -18.35 -7.73
C LEU A 180 -1.82 -17.84 -6.36
N PRO A 181 -2.43 -16.82 -5.72
CA PRO A 181 -1.98 -16.36 -4.41
C PRO A 181 -1.97 -17.45 -3.34
N ILE A 182 -2.98 -18.35 -3.35
CA ILE A 182 -3.13 -19.37 -2.32
C ILE A 182 -2.18 -20.57 -2.51
N THR A 183 -1.65 -20.80 -3.72
CA THR A 183 -0.77 -21.95 -3.99
C THR A 183 0.54 -21.88 -3.21
N PHE A 184 1.11 -20.69 -3.03
CA PHE A 184 2.36 -20.52 -2.26
C PHE A 184 2.19 -20.89 -0.79
N LEU A 185 1.00 -20.68 -0.21
CA LEU A 185 0.67 -21.08 1.15
C LEU A 185 0.34 -22.58 1.22
N THR A 186 -0.46 -23.10 0.29
CA THR A 186 -0.88 -24.51 0.33
C THR A 186 0.22 -25.48 -0.07
N ASN A 187 1.24 -25.02 -0.80
CA ASN A 187 2.46 -25.77 -1.04
C ASN A 187 3.20 -26.08 0.28
N GLN A 188 3.15 -25.17 1.27
CA GLN A 188 3.77 -25.37 2.57
C GLN A 188 2.99 -26.38 3.44
N THR A 189 1.69 -26.52 3.21
CA THR A 189 0.81 -27.46 3.93
C THR A 189 0.54 -28.75 3.16
N LEU A 190 1.10 -28.90 1.95
CA LEU A 190 0.89 -30.02 1.02
C LEU A 190 -0.59 -30.26 0.66
N ASP A 191 -1.40 -29.18 0.65
CA ASP A 191 -2.85 -29.20 0.44
C ASP A 191 -3.27 -28.61 -0.92
N THR A 192 -2.30 -28.25 -1.77
CA THR A 192 -2.54 -27.50 -3.02
C THR A 192 -3.56 -28.17 -3.92
N LYS A 193 -3.44 -29.49 -4.14
CA LYS A 193 -4.34 -30.25 -5.02
C LYS A 193 -5.79 -30.21 -4.52
N THR A 194 -6.00 -30.50 -3.24
CA THR A 194 -7.33 -30.54 -2.63
C THR A 194 -7.97 -29.15 -2.60
N VAL A 195 -7.19 -28.11 -2.30
CA VAL A 195 -7.68 -26.73 -2.35
C VAL A 195 -8.10 -26.35 -3.77
N LEU A 196 -7.30 -26.65 -4.79
CA LEU A 196 -7.67 -26.34 -6.19
C LEU A 196 -8.93 -27.09 -6.63
N GLU A 197 -9.09 -28.37 -6.27
CA GLU A 197 -10.31 -29.15 -6.55
C GLU A 197 -11.56 -28.57 -5.86
N ILE A 198 -11.41 -27.97 -4.68
CA ILE A 198 -12.51 -27.30 -3.96
C ILE A 198 -12.87 -25.99 -4.67
N LEU A 199 -11.86 -25.19 -5.03
CA LEU A 199 -12.08 -23.90 -5.72
C LEU A 199 -12.69 -24.09 -7.10
N GLU A 200 -12.26 -25.11 -7.86
CA GLU A 200 -12.80 -25.41 -9.18
C GLU A 200 -14.31 -25.67 -9.17
N LYS A 201 -14.81 -26.38 -8.14
CA LYS A 201 -16.26 -26.69 -7.99
C LYS A 201 -17.13 -25.44 -7.88
N ASP A 202 -16.58 -24.36 -7.33
CA ASP A 202 -17.27 -23.07 -7.19
C ASP A 202 -16.77 -22.03 -8.20
N LYS A 203 -16.13 -22.50 -9.30
CA LYS A 203 -15.56 -21.65 -10.36
C LYS A 203 -14.65 -20.55 -9.82
N TYR A 204 -13.88 -20.90 -8.79
CA TYR A 204 -12.98 -20.00 -8.11
C TYR A 204 -13.69 -18.78 -7.55
N ASN A 205 -14.87 -18.89 -6.92
CA ASN A 205 -15.53 -17.72 -6.33
C ASN A 205 -14.65 -17.00 -5.30
N PHE A 206 -14.71 -15.66 -5.28
CA PHE A 206 -13.98 -14.84 -4.31
C PHE A 206 -14.22 -15.24 -2.85
N SER A 207 -15.48 -15.46 -2.47
CA SER A 207 -15.89 -15.81 -1.11
C SER A 207 -15.16 -17.07 -0.62
N LEU A 208 -15.11 -18.09 -1.46
CA LEU A 208 -14.45 -19.35 -1.14
C LEU A 208 -12.92 -19.19 -1.10
N ARG A 209 -12.33 -18.41 -2.02
CA ARG A 209 -10.89 -18.08 -1.96
C ARG A 209 -10.52 -17.37 -0.66
N ALA A 210 -11.36 -16.43 -0.21
CA ALA A 210 -11.14 -15.71 1.04
C ALA A 210 -11.20 -16.64 2.26
N ILE A 211 -12.24 -17.47 2.35
CA ILE A 211 -12.40 -18.44 3.44
C ILE A 211 -11.22 -19.41 3.50
N VAL A 212 -10.81 -19.96 2.36
CA VAL A 212 -9.70 -20.91 2.28
C VAL A 212 -8.38 -20.24 2.68
N THR A 213 -8.13 -19.02 2.20
CA THR A 213 -6.91 -18.27 2.55
C THR A 213 -6.84 -18.00 4.05
N GLN A 214 -7.91 -17.47 4.62
CA GLN A 214 -8.01 -17.21 6.05
C GLN A 214 -7.80 -18.50 6.88
N ARG A 215 -8.36 -19.62 6.43
CA ARG A 215 -8.19 -20.93 7.07
C ARG A 215 -6.74 -21.43 7.03
N GLN A 216 -6.02 -21.22 5.92
CA GLN A 216 -4.61 -21.63 5.82
C GLN A 216 -3.73 -20.78 6.76
N ILE A 217 -3.97 -19.47 6.84
CA ILE A 217 -3.26 -18.59 7.78
C ILE A 217 -3.56 -19.00 9.23
N ALA A 218 -4.83 -19.24 9.56
CA ALA A 218 -5.24 -19.72 10.88
C ALA A 218 -4.60 -21.07 11.25
N ALA A 219 -4.48 -21.98 10.27
CA ALA A 219 -3.80 -23.26 10.46
C ALA A 219 -2.32 -23.05 10.82
N LEU A 220 -1.62 -22.17 10.11
CA LEU A 220 -0.23 -21.82 10.42
C LEU A 220 -0.09 -21.26 11.85
N ASN A 221 -0.97 -20.32 12.25
CA ASN A 221 -0.96 -19.76 13.61
C ASN A 221 -1.16 -20.85 14.68
N VAL A 222 -2.11 -21.75 14.47
CA VAL A 222 -2.37 -22.88 15.38
C VAL A 222 -1.16 -23.81 15.44
N PHE A 223 -0.56 -24.16 14.30
CA PHE A 223 0.65 -24.99 14.25
C PHE A 223 1.82 -24.34 14.97
N GLU A 224 2.03 -23.03 14.80
CA GLU A 224 3.09 -22.31 15.49
C GLU A 224 2.91 -22.36 17.01
N ARG A 225 1.68 -22.19 17.51
CA ARG A 225 1.40 -22.33 18.94
C ARG A 225 1.72 -23.72 19.46
N TYR A 226 1.32 -24.77 18.73
CA TYR A 226 1.63 -26.14 19.10
C TYR A 226 3.13 -26.42 19.11
N ASN A 227 3.85 -25.93 18.09
CA ASN A 227 5.31 -26.04 17.99
C ASN A 227 5.99 -25.32 19.16
N SER A 228 5.61 -24.08 19.46
CA SER A 228 6.20 -23.31 20.56
C SER A 228 5.98 -23.94 21.95
N GLN A 229 4.93 -24.75 22.10
CA GLN A 229 4.58 -25.44 23.34
C GLN A 229 5.11 -26.89 23.38
N GLY A 230 5.68 -27.40 22.28
CA GLY A 230 6.09 -28.80 22.16
C GLY A 230 4.94 -29.80 22.29
N ILE A 231 3.70 -29.38 21.99
CA ILE A 231 2.49 -30.20 22.16
C ILE A 231 2.15 -30.88 20.83
N ARG A 232 1.84 -32.19 20.88
CA ARG A 232 1.24 -32.90 19.75
C ARG A 232 -0.29 -32.81 19.85
N PRO A 233 -0.96 -32.07 18.95
CA PRO A 233 -2.40 -31.92 19.01
C PRO A 233 -3.15 -33.21 18.69
N ASN A 234 -4.32 -33.37 19.30
CA ASN A 234 -5.35 -34.26 18.77
C ASN A 234 -5.97 -33.62 17.51
N HIS A 235 -6.07 -34.38 16.42
CA HIS A 235 -6.55 -33.88 15.13
C HIS A 235 -7.93 -33.19 15.18
N ILE A 236 -8.89 -33.74 15.93
CA ILE A 236 -10.25 -33.16 16.04
C ILE A 236 -10.19 -31.83 16.80
N LYS A 237 -9.41 -31.79 17.90
CA LYS A 237 -9.22 -30.56 18.67
C LYS A 237 -8.56 -29.47 17.83
N MET A 238 -7.54 -29.83 17.05
CA MET A 238 -6.83 -28.92 16.16
C MET A 238 -7.75 -28.31 15.10
N LEU A 239 -8.56 -29.13 14.41
CA LEU A 239 -9.50 -28.61 13.41
C LEU A 239 -10.49 -27.60 13.99
N ARG A 240 -10.95 -27.84 15.22
CA ARG A 240 -11.82 -26.91 15.92
C ARG A 240 -11.11 -25.60 16.25
N GLU A 241 -9.88 -25.67 16.76
CA GLU A 241 -9.08 -24.48 17.08
C GLU A 241 -8.71 -23.68 15.83
N ILE A 242 -8.51 -24.34 14.67
CA ILE A 242 -8.31 -23.65 13.39
C ILE A 242 -9.55 -22.84 13.01
N GLU A 243 -10.76 -23.39 13.19
CA GLU A 243 -12.00 -22.68 12.88
C GLU A 243 -12.27 -21.52 13.86
N GLU A 244 -11.93 -21.70 15.15
CA GLU A 244 -11.98 -20.62 16.15
C GLU A 244 -10.96 -19.51 15.82
N GLU A 245 -9.72 -19.87 15.49
CA GLU A 245 -8.65 -18.93 15.08
C GLU A 245 -8.99 -18.18 13.79
N ARG A 246 -9.64 -18.87 12.83
CA ARG A 246 -10.03 -18.28 11.55
C ARG A 246 -10.89 -17.03 11.73
N GLN A 247 -11.77 -17.01 12.73
CA GLN A 247 -12.63 -15.85 13.01
C GLN A 247 -11.86 -14.61 13.49
N ALA A 248 -10.68 -14.80 14.07
CA ALA A 248 -9.79 -13.72 14.52
C ALA A 248 -8.65 -13.41 13.53
N THR A 249 -8.49 -14.22 12.49
CA THR A 249 -7.36 -14.10 11.55
C THR A 249 -7.70 -13.14 10.42
N GLY A 250 -6.95 -12.05 10.31
CA GLY A 250 -7.03 -11.15 9.16
C GLY A 250 -6.33 -11.70 7.91
N PHE A 251 -6.70 -11.21 6.73
CA PHE A 251 -5.95 -11.42 5.49
C PHE A 251 -5.82 -10.12 4.68
N PRO A 252 -4.74 -9.92 3.90
CA PRO A 252 -4.65 -8.79 2.99
C PRO A 252 -5.64 -8.92 1.83
N LEU A 253 -6.41 -7.87 1.55
CA LEU A 253 -7.36 -7.82 0.43
C LEU A 253 -6.85 -6.89 -0.66
N ILE A 254 -6.69 -7.42 -1.86
CA ILE A 254 -6.25 -6.66 -3.03
C ILE A 254 -7.46 -6.48 -3.93
N ILE A 255 -7.81 -5.22 -4.24
CA ILE A 255 -8.98 -4.89 -5.05
C ILE A 255 -8.53 -4.21 -6.33
N THR A 256 -8.90 -4.75 -7.49
CA THR A 256 -8.75 -4.07 -8.79
C THR A 256 -10.10 -3.47 -9.20
N LEU A 257 -10.15 -2.15 -9.37
CA LEU A 257 -11.36 -1.42 -9.74
C LEU A 257 -11.02 -0.38 -10.83
N PRO A 258 -11.03 -0.76 -12.12
CA PRO A 258 -10.81 0.18 -13.21
C PRO A 258 -11.92 1.23 -13.27
N GLY A 259 -11.67 2.37 -13.89
CA GLY A 259 -12.61 3.50 -13.93
C GLY A 259 -11.91 4.84 -14.05
N THR A 260 -12.45 5.75 -14.86
CA THR A 260 -11.89 7.09 -15.02
C THR A 260 -12.96 8.20 -15.02
N PRO A 261 -12.60 9.44 -14.65
CA PRO A 261 -13.47 10.61 -14.75
C PRO A 261 -13.87 10.96 -16.19
N SER A 262 -15.00 11.67 -16.34
CA SER A 262 -15.60 11.99 -17.65
C SER A 262 -15.14 13.30 -18.31
N LYS A 263 -14.58 14.25 -17.55
CA LYS A 263 -14.27 15.61 -18.05
C LYS A 263 -12.76 15.79 -18.20
N GLY A 264 -12.32 16.20 -19.39
CA GLY A 264 -11.02 16.83 -19.62
C GLY A 264 -9.90 15.93 -20.13
N GLY A 265 -10.16 14.64 -20.37
CA GLY A 265 -9.09 13.68 -20.61
C GLY A 265 -8.29 13.46 -19.33
N ALA A 266 -8.20 12.22 -18.84
CA ALA A 266 -7.34 11.96 -17.71
C ALA A 266 -5.91 12.45 -18.07
N TYR A 267 -5.27 13.18 -17.17
CA TYR A 267 -3.89 13.68 -17.40
C TYR A 267 -3.78 14.66 -18.58
N GLY A 268 -4.88 15.29 -19.01
CA GLY A 268 -4.91 16.20 -20.16
C GLY A 268 -4.80 15.50 -21.51
N LEU A 269 -4.97 14.17 -21.54
CA LEU A 269 -4.88 13.33 -22.74
C LEU A 269 -6.26 12.90 -23.21
N ASN A 270 -6.52 13.00 -24.53
CA ASN A 270 -7.78 12.58 -25.13
C ASN A 270 -7.88 11.04 -25.14
N GLN A 271 -8.57 10.47 -24.14
CA GLN A 271 -8.94 9.06 -24.13
C GLN A 271 -9.97 8.77 -25.23
N ARG A 272 -9.81 7.65 -25.93
CA ARG A 272 -10.63 7.31 -27.11
C ARG A 272 -11.90 6.53 -26.77
N ASP A 273 -11.85 5.67 -25.75
CA ASP A 273 -12.91 4.71 -25.44
C ASP A 273 -13.23 4.65 -23.93
N ASP A 274 -14.51 4.49 -23.61
CA ASP A 274 -15.02 4.42 -22.22
C ASP A 274 -14.93 3.00 -21.62
N GLU A 275 -14.72 1.99 -22.46
CA GLU A 275 -14.64 0.58 -22.10
C GLU A 275 -13.18 0.11 -22.12
N SER A 276 -12.83 -0.72 -21.13
CA SER A 276 -11.51 -1.35 -21.06
C SER A 276 -11.44 -2.52 -22.03
N THR A 277 -10.35 -2.63 -22.78
CA THR A 277 -10.08 -3.82 -23.60
C THR A 277 -9.71 -5.02 -22.74
N GLN A 278 -9.78 -6.21 -23.33
CA GLN A 278 -9.39 -7.44 -22.65
C GLN A 278 -7.90 -7.44 -22.27
N GLU A 279 -7.05 -6.83 -23.10
CA GLU A 279 -5.63 -6.64 -22.81
C GLU A 279 -5.42 -5.71 -21.61
N GLU A 280 -6.09 -4.56 -21.58
CA GLU A 280 -6.03 -3.62 -20.44
C GLU A 280 -6.50 -4.29 -19.15
N LYS A 281 -7.60 -5.03 -19.23
CA LYS A 281 -8.12 -5.81 -18.10
C LYS A 281 -7.08 -6.82 -17.60
N SER A 282 -6.48 -7.60 -18.51
CA SER A 282 -5.47 -8.61 -18.13
C SER A 282 -4.24 -8.00 -17.48
N LEU A 283 -3.83 -6.80 -17.91
CA LEU A 283 -2.74 -6.04 -17.30
C LEU A 283 -3.08 -5.60 -15.87
N ILE A 284 -4.30 -5.10 -15.64
CA ILE A 284 -4.77 -4.71 -14.30
C ILE A 284 -4.88 -5.93 -13.38
N ASP A 285 -5.41 -7.04 -13.90
CA ASP A 285 -5.53 -8.31 -13.17
C ASP A 285 -4.16 -8.85 -12.77
N PHE A 286 -3.16 -8.74 -13.65
CA PHE A 286 -1.78 -9.11 -13.35
C PHE A 286 -1.24 -8.33 -12.14
N LEU A 287 -1.42 -7.01 -12.09
CA LEU A 287 -0.96 -6.20 -10.95
C LEU A 287 -1.66 -6.61 -9.65
N GLY A 288 -2.97 -6.87 -9.71
CA GLY A 288 -3.77 -7.35 -8.58
C GLY A 288 -3.28 -8.70 -8.06
N LEU A 289 -3.05 -9.65 -8.96
CA LEU A 289 -2.60 -11.00 -8.59
C LEU A 289 -1.15 -11.03 -8.12
N GLN A 290 -0.25 -10.27 -8.75
CA GLN A 290 1.13 -10.13 -8.29
C GLN A 290 1.16 -9.62 -6.85
N ARG A 291 0.35 -8.60 -6.52
CA ARG A 291 0.30 -8.07 -5.16
C ARG A 291 -0.34 -9.03 -4.17
N ALA A 292 -1.40 -9.74 -4.57
CA ALA A 292 -2.02 -10.76 -3.73
C ALA A 292 -1.05 -11.91 -3.41
N ILE A 293 -0.28 -12.34 -4.40
CA ILE A 293 0.82 -13.30 -4.21
C ILE A 293 1.86 -12.74 -3.23
N ALA A 294 2.26 -11.47 -3.39
CA ALA A 294 3.30 -10.87 -2.56
C ALA A 294 2.93 -10.79 -1.06
N LEU A 295 1.66 -10.51 -0.78
CA LEU A 295 1.13 -10.37 0.57
C LEU A 295 0.55 -11.68 1.14
N GLY A 296 0.48 -12.75 0.36
CA GLY A 296 -0.29 -13.95 0.74
C GLY A 296 -1.78 -13.64 0.95
N GLY A 297 -2.29 -12.66 0.21
CA GLY A 297 -3.64 -12.12 0.32
C GLY A 297 -4.62 -12.70 -0.70
N VAL A 298 -5.79 -12.09 -0.76
CA VAL A 298 -6.88 -12.48 -1.63
C VAL A 298 -7.15 -11.38 -2.63
N TRP A 299 -7.22 -11.73 -3.92
CA TRP A 299 -7.58 -10.79 -4.97
C TRP A 299 -9.08 -10.78 -5.22
N LEU A 300 -9.66 -9.57 -5.24
CA LEU A 300 -11.03 -9.25 -5.63
C LEU A 300 -11.01 -8.40 -6.89
N GLU A 301 -11.45 -9.02 -7.98
CA GLU A 301 -11.67 -8.35 -9.25
C GLU A 301 -13.01 -7.61 -9.22
N GLY A 302 -13.01 -6.33 -9.58
CA GLY A 302 -14.21 -5.52 -9.74
C GLY A 302 -14.43 -5.08 -11.18
N GLU A 303 -15.70 -4.90 -11.55
CA GLU A 303 -16.06 -4.29 -12.84
C GLU A 303 -15.63 -2.82 -12.90
N SER A 304 -15.56 -2.29 -14.12
CA SER A 304 -15.19 -0.89 -14.32
C SER A 304 -16.22 0.07 -13.72
N LEU A 305 -15.75 0.93 -12.81
CA LEU A 305 -16.54 1.98 -12.19
C LEU A 305 -17.06 2.97 -13.22
N ASN A 306 -18.34 3.29 -13.08
CA ASN A 306 -19.01 4.24 -13.96
C ASN A 306 -18.55 5.69 -13.73
N LYS A 307 -18.71 6.54 -14.75
CA LYS A 307 -18.38 7.97 -14.68
C LYS A 307 -19.16 8.75 -13.63
N ASP A 308 -20.34 8.26 -13.23
CA ASP A 308 -21.19 8.95 -12.26
C ASP A 308 -20.61 8.92 -10.84
N ILE A 309 -19.88 7.86 -10.45
CA ILE A 309 -19.20 7.82 -9.15
C ILE A 309 -18.08 8.87 -9.09
N PHE A 310 -17.29 9.02 -10.17
CA PHE A 310 -16.26 10.05 -10.28
C PHE A 310 -16.86 11.45 -10.34
N ARG A 311 -18.01 11.64 -11.00
CA ARG A 311 -18.72 12.93 -10.98
C ARG A 311 -19.17 13.31 -9.57
N ARG A 312 -19.61 12.34 -8.76
CA ARG A 312 -19.96 12.58 -7.35
C ARG A 312 -18.73 12.92 -6.52
N LEU A 313 -17.61 12.25 -6.76
CA LEU A 313 -16.33 12.58 -6.13
C LEU A 313 -15.88 13.99 -6.49
N TYR A 314 -15.94 14.36 -7.77
CA TYR A 314 -15.68 15.73 -8.23
C TYR A 314 -16.52 16.75 -7.46
N PHE A 315 -17.84 16.56 -7.37
CA PHE A 315 -18.69 17.50 -6.62
C PHE A 315 -18.38 17.51 -5.12
N LEU A 316 -17.94 16.40 -4.55
CA LEU A 316 -17.45 16.37 -3.17
C LEU A 316 -16.19 17.21 -3.02
N GLU A 317 -15.20 17.06 -3.91
CA GLU A 317 -13.96 17.84 -3.90
C GLU A 317 -14.25 19.35 -4.07
N GLU A 318 -15.08 19.73 -5.04
CA GLU A 318 -15.46 21.13 -5.28
C GLU A 318 -16.22 21.75 -4.10
N HIS A 319 -17.02 20.96 -3.39
CA HIS A 319 -17.78 21.43 -2.22
C HIS A 319 -16.88 21.94 -1.08
N PHE A 320 -15.64 21.47 -1.00
CA PHE A 320 -14.65 21.97 -0.03
C PHE A 320 -13.95 23.27 -0.46
N HIS A 321 -14.22 23.77 -1.68
CA HIS A 321 -13.80 25.10 -2.12
C HIS A 321 -14.86 26.18 -1.86
N GLU A 322 -16.06 25.80 -1.44
CA GLU A 322 -17.12 26.76 -1.10
C GLU A 322 -16.87 27.44 0.26
N ASP A 323 -17.36 28.67 0.42
CA ASP A 323 -17.27 29.41 1.69
C ASP A 323 -18.01 28.72 2.86
N CYS A 324 -18.99 27.86 2.55
CA CYS A 324 -19.84 27.20 3.54
C CYS A 324 -19.93 25.69 3.29
N ILE A 325 -19.04 24.94 3.95
CA ILE A 325 -18.97 23.50 3.81
C ILE A 325 -20.07 22.83 4.65
N LYS A 326 -20.99 22.15 3.96
CA LYS A 326 -22.10 21.37 4.56
C LYS A 326 -21.69 19.94 4.89
N SER A 327 -21.56 19.62 6.18
CA SER A 327 -21.27 18.26 6.68
C SER A 327 -22.23 17.19 6.13
N LYS A 328 -23.53 17.48 6.06
CA LYS A 328 -24.55 16.57 5.55
C LYS A 328 -24.29 16.14 4.10
N PHE A 329 -23.77 17.04 3.27
CA PHE A 329 -23.42 16.72 1.88
C PHE A 329 -22.24 15.74 1.82
N MET A 330 -21.21 15.96 2.63
CA MET A 330 -20.08 15.04 2.79
C MET A 330 -20.58 13.64 3.19
N TRP A 331 -21.27 13.51 4.34
CA TRP A 331 -21.75 12.21 4.84
C TRP A 331 -22.66 11.48 3.84
N ASN A 332 -23.58 12.19 3.19
CA ASN A 332 -24.43 11.60 2.15
C ASN A 332 -23.64 11.10 0.93
N SER A 333 -22.56 11.79 0.57
CA SER A 333 -21.68 11.41 -0.53
C SER A 333 -20.88 10.15 -0.19
N LEU A 334 -20.27 10.09 1.00
CA LEU A 334 -19.53 8.92 1.49
C LEU A 334 -20.41 7.66 1.57
N GLN A 335 -21.63 7.79 2.11
CA GLN A 335 -22.63 6.70 2.10
C GLN A 335 -23.11 6.36 0.68
N GLY A 336 -23.18 7.36 -0.20
CA GLY A 336 -23.47 7.19 -1.61
C GLY A 336 -22.44 6.31 -2.30
N PHE A 337 -21.15 6.54 -2.04
CA PHE A 337 -20.05 5.71 -2.55
C PHE A 337 -20.18 4.27 -2.06
N GLY A 338 -20.44 4.04 -0.77
CA GLY A 338 -20.58 2.67 -0.24
C GLY A 338 -21.75 1.89 -0.85
N ARG A 339 -22.88 2.54 -1.15
CA ARG A 339 -23.98 1.90 -1.89
C ARG A 339 -23.60 1.53 -3.33
N VAL A 340 -22.83 2.39 -4.00
CA VAL A 340 -22.37 2.14 -5.37
C VAL A 340 -21.33 1.02 -5.41
N LEU A 341 -20.35 1.03 -4.50
CA LEU A 341 -19.32 0.00 -4.41
C LEU A 341 -19.90 -1.37 -4.09
N LYS A 342 -20.78 -1.48 -3.09
CA LYS A 342 -21.45 -2.76 -2.76
C LYS A 342 -22.17 -3.36 -3.97
N ARG A 343 -22.83 -2.51 -4.78
CA ARG A 343 -23.50 -2.94 -6.00
C ARG A 343 -22.52 -3.38 -7.09
N HIS A 344 -21.45 -2.62 -7.32
CA HIS A 344 -20.47 -2.93 -8.39
C HIS A 344 -19.65 -4.17 -8.08
N LEU A 345 -19.29 -4.41 -6.82
CA LEU A 345 -18.54 -5.61 -6.44
C LEU A 345 -19.40 -6.87 -6.41
N GLY A 346 -20.73 -6.75 -6.36
CA GLY A 346 -21.65 -7.89 -6.41
C GLY A 346 -21.56 -8.83 -5.20
N ILE A 347 -20.99 -8.37 -4.08
CA ILE A 347 -20.83 -9.17 -2.85
C ILE A 347 -21.85 -8.72 -1.81
N ASP A 348 -22.81 -9.60 -1.50
CA ASP A 348 -23.89 -9.31 -0.56
C ASP A 348 -23.40 -9.03 0.86
N ASN A 349 -22.35 -9.71 1.30
CA ASN A 349 -21.74 -9.60 2.62
C ASN A 349 -20.35 -8.93 2.59
N LEU A 350 -20.16 -7.94 1.71
CA LEU A 350 -18.91 -7.20 1.57
C LEU A 350 -18.35 -6.71 2.93
N GLN A 351 -19.23 -6.29 3.83
CA GLN A 351 -18.91 -5.84 5.18
C GLN A 351 -18.13 -6.89 5.98
N ASP A 352 -18.49 -8.17 5.87
CA ASP A 352 -17.84 -9.26 6.60
C ASP A 352 -16.39 -9.44 6.13
N TYR A 353 -16.17 -9.32 4.81
CA TYR A 353 -14.83 -9.39 4.24
C TYR A 353 -13.99 -8.19 4.67
N ILE A 354 -14.51 -6.96 4.60
CA ILE A 354 -13.79 -5.77 5.08
C ILE A 354 -13.43 -5.90 6.57
N SER A 355 -14.33 -6.47 7.38
CA SER A 355 -14.08 -6.71 8.81
C SER A 355 -13.02 -7.78 9.07
N GLY A 356 -12.88 -8.75 8.15
CA GLY A 356 -11.87 -9.80 8.20
C GLY A 356 -10.54 -9.47 7.51
N CYS A 357 -10.36 -8.24 7.00
CA CYS A 357 -9.12 -7.85 6.33
C CYS A 357 -8.10 -7.24 7.30
N SER A 358 -6.81 -7.53 7.10
CA SER A 358 -5.72 -6.87 7.82
C SER A 358 -5.29 -5.56 7.16
N GLU A 359 -5.42 -5.48 5.83
CA GLU A 359 -5.10 -4.31 5.01
C GLU A 359 -5.86 -4.40 3.67
N ILE A 360 -6.02 -3.26 3.01
CA ILE A 360 -6.61 -3.16 1.68
C ILE A 360 -5.62 -2.48 0.74
N ILE A 361 -5.26 -3.16 -0.36
CA ILE A 361 -4.53 -2.55 -1.47
C ILE A 361 -5.48 -2.32 -2.62
N ALA A 362 -5.76 -1.05 -2.91
CA ALA A 362 -6.71 -0.66 -3.95
C ALA A 362 -5.97 -0.22 -5.21
N ILE A 363 -6.08 -1.01 -6.27
CA ILE A 363 -5.57 -0.68 -7.60
C ILE A 363 -6.70 -0.03 -8.40
N THR A 364 -6.78 1.29 -8.30
CA THR A 364 -7.91 2.09 -8.79
C THR A 364 -7.57 3.58 -8.76
N ASP A 365 -8.23 4.35 -9.62
CA ASP A 365 -8.22 5.82 -9.55
C ASP A 365 -9.30 6.38 -8.62
N PHE A 366 -10.21 5.55 -8.08
CA PHE A 366 -11.26 5.99 -7.18
C PHE A 366 -10.88 5.75 -5.70
N PRO A 367 -11.01 6.75 -4.80
CA PRO A 367 -10.65 6.61 -3.39
C PRO A 367 -11.71 5.80 -2.62
N ILE A 368 -11.74 4.48 -2.79
CA ILE A 368 -12.73 3.57 -2.17
C ILE A 368 -12.77 3.65 -0.64
N GLY A 369 -11.70 4.16 -0.01
CA GLY A 369 -11.55 4.34 1.43
C GLY A 369 -12.56 5.33 1.99
N LEU A 370 -13.01 6.30 1.17
CA LEU A 370 -14.06 7.26 1.52
C LEU A 370 -15.46 6.61 1.65
N ALA A 371 -15.65 5.39 1.16
CA ALA A 371 -16.96 4.78 1.15
C ALA A 371 -17.39 4.32 2.55
N ILE A 372 -18.61 4.70 2.94
CA ILE A 372 -19.28 4.16 4.13
C ILE A 372 -20.22 3.06 3.65
N LEU A 373 -19.85 1.80 3.91
CA LEU A 373 -20.67 0.65 3.50
C LEU A 373 -21.99 0.61 4.26
N PRO A 374 -23.08 0.11 3.66
CA PRO A 374 -24.35 -0.06 4.36
C PRO A 374 -24.18 -0.83 5.68
N GLY A 375 -24.72 -0.32 6.78
CA GLY A 375 -24.58 -0.93 8.10
C GLY A 375 -23.40 -0.40 8.92
N PHE A 376 -22.43 0.30 8.32
CA PHE A 376 -21.38 1.02 9.05
C PHE A 376 -21.72 2.51 9.20
N SER A 377 -21.19 3.15 10.25
CA SER A 377 -21.11 4.62 10.37
C SER A 377 -19.80 5.18 9.84
N ASP A 378 -18.81 4.33 9.67
CA ASP A 378 -17.41 4.69 9.44
C ASP A 378 -16.99 4.44 7.99
N PRO A 379 -16.14 5.30 7.40
CA PRO A 379 -15.57 5.05 6.09
C PRO A 379 -14.50 3.96 6.15
N ILE A 380 -14.32 3.20 5.06
CA ILE A 380 -13.35 2.09 4.98
C ILE A 380 -11.93 2.49 5.43
N CYS A 381 -11.46 3.70 5.10
CA CYS A 381 -10.12 4.18 5.49
C CYS A 381 -9.90 4.35 7.01
N SER A 382 -10.98 4.40 7.79
CA SER A 382 -10.93 4.44 9.25
C SER A 382 -11.06 3.05 9.91
N LEU A 383 -11.36 2.03 9.11
CA LEU A 383 -11.61 0.66 9.58
C LEU A 383 -10.40 -0.24 9.39
N VAL A 384 -9.74 -0.11 8.24
CA VAL A 384 -8.65 -0.98 7.83
C VAL A 384 -7.59 -0.11 7.14
N PRO A 385 -6.28 -0.36 7.36
CA PRO A 385 -5.23 0.28 6.59
C PRO A 385 -5.48 0.11 5.09
N ILE A 386 -5.43 1.22 4.35
CA ILE A 386 -5.68 1.23 2.90
C ILE A 386 -4.61 2.05 2.17
N SER A 387 -4.10 1.49 1.06
CA SER A 387 -3.20 2.19 0.15
C SER A 387 -3.65 2.05 -1.30
N TYR A 388 -3.24 3.01 -2.14
CA TYR A 388 -3.67 3.12 -3.53
C TYR A 388 -2.53 2.87 -4.51
N ARG A 389 -2.84 2.17 -5.59
CA ARG A 389 -2.06 2.18 -6.84
C ARG A 389 -2.91 2.88 -7.89
N PRO A 390 -2.60 4.14 -8.25
CA PRO A 390 -3.25 4.80 -9.37
C PRO A 390 -3.16 3.92 -10.62
N LEU A 391 -4.23 3.88 -11.40
CA LEU A 391 -4.29 3.09 -12.64
C LEU A 391 -3.96 3.92 -13.86
N THR A 392 -4.19 5.23 -13.80
CA THR A 392 -3.95 6.09 -14.95
C THR A 392 -2.72 6.98 -14.68
N PRO A 393 -1.76 7.10 -15.62
CA PRO A 393 -1.59 6.23 -16.77
C PRO A 393 -1.01 4.86 -16.35
N LEU A 394 -1.53 3.76 -16.91
CA LEU A 394 -1.21 2.39 -16.53
C LEU A 394 0.25 2.04 -16.80
N VAL A 395 0.87 2.69 -17.79
CA VAL A 395 2.31 2.56 -18.06
C VAL A 395 3.17 2.95 -16.86
N ASP A 396 2.77 3.94 -16.08
CA ASP A 396 3.53 4.38 -14.91
C ASP A 396 3.35 3.36 -13.77
N THR A 397 2.11 2.89 -13.56
CA THR A 397 1.79 1.83 -12.59
C THR A 397 2.57 0.56 -12.86
N PHE A 398 2.71 0.17 -14.13
CA PHE A 398 3.53 -0.99 -14.51
C PHE A 398 5.02 -0.76 -14.20
N ARG A 399 5.53 0.44 -14.49
CA ARG A 399 6.95 0.76 -14.33
C ARG A 399 7.42 0.57 -12.89
N TYR A 400 6.70 1.10 -11.90
CA TYR A 400 7.05 0.92 -10.48
C TYR A 400 6.40 -0.32 -9.85
N GLY A 401 5.42 -0.93 -10.52
CA GLY A 401 4.61 -2.01 -9.94
C GLY A 401 5.11 -3.42 -10.23
N VAL A 402 5.75 -3.63 -11.39
CA VAL A 402 6.19 -4.96 -11.86
C VAL A 402 7.47 -5.42 -11.16
N THR A 403 8.44 -4.52 -11.01
CA THR A 403 9.70 -4.78 -10.32
C THR A 403 9.46 -4.89 -8.81
N GLY A 404 10.21 -5.76 -8.13
CA GLY A 404 10.04 -5.99 -6.71
C GLY A 404 10.23 -4.71 -5.91
N SER A 405 9.20 -4.30 -5.16
CA SER A 405 9.30 -3.16 -4.25
C SER A 405 10.06 -3.59 -2.99
N SER A 406 11.24 -3.01 -2.77
CA SER A 406 12.01 -3.28 -1.56
C SER A 406 11.32 -2.68 -0.34
N GLU A 407 11.42 -3.37 0.79
CA GLU A 407 10.95 -2.83 2.08
C GLU A 407 11.92 -1.73 2.55
N HIS A 408 11.37 -0.63 3.06
CA HIS A 408 12.12 0.46 3.69
C HIS A 408 11.93 0.40 5.20
N TYR A 409 12.99 0.16 5.96
CA TYR A 409 12.88 -0.16 7.38
C TYR A 409 13.25 1.02 8.25
N ILE A 410 12.34 1.64 8.98
CA ILE A 410 12.62 2.68 9.99
C ILE A 410 12.73 2.01 11.36
N GLY A 411 13.77 2.29 12.16
CA GLY A 411 13.88 1.65 13.46
C GLY A 411 15.07 2.04 14.32
N ALA A 412 15.09 1.52 15.55
CA ALA A 412 16.09 1.83 16.57
C ALA A 412 17.55 1.57 16.14
N GLY A 413 17.77 0.69 15.14
CA GLY A 413 19.09 0.36 14.62
C GLY A 413 19.75 1.43 13.73
N ARG A 414 18.97 2.31 13.09
CA ARG A 414 19.49 3.35 12.17
C ARG A 414 19.03 4.78 12.48
N GLY A 415 18.06 4.92 13.38
CA GLY A 415 17.35 6.19 13.59
C GLY A 415 16.26 6.42 12.54
N PHE A 416 15.65 7.60 12.61
CA PHE A 416 14.55 8.02 11.75
C PHE A 416 14.73 9.48 11.38
N LYS A 417 14.96 9.77 10.10
CA LYS A 417 15.29 11.12 9.63
C LYS A 417 14.16 11.75 8.83
N VAL A 418 13.74 12.93 9.24
CA VAL A 418 12.65 13.68 8.61
C VAL A 418 13.18 15.00 8.09
N LEU A 419 12.95 15.30 6.81
CA LEU A 419 13.19 16.62 6.22
C LEU A 419 11.84 17.32 6.04
N ILE A 420 11.68 18.49 6.67
CA ILE A 420 10.54 19.38 6.48
C ILE A 420 11.02 20.57 5.65
N ILE A 421 10.40 20.75 4.49
CA ILE A 421 10.59 21.90 3.61
C ILE A 421 9.35 22.78 3.70
N GLU A 422 9.51 24.00 4.21
CA GLU A 422 8.47 25.04 4.26
C GLU A 422 8.64 26.00 3.08
N CYS A 423 7.64 26.02 2.20
CA CYS A 423 7.59 26.87 1.01
C CYS A 423 6.62 28.04 1.16
N LEU A 424 5.88 28.15 2.28
CA LEU A 424 5.00 29.28 2.53
C LEU A 424 5.80 30.56 2.78
N ALA A 425 5.43 31.64 2.09
CA ALA A 425 6.02 32.95 2.30
C ALA A 425 5.79 33.43 3.75
N GLN A 426 6.70 34.26 4.25
CA GLN A 426 6.65 34.79 5.62
C GLN A 426 5.42 35.67 5.87
N ASP A 427 4.87 36.30 4.83
CA ASP A 427 3.66 37.13 4.87
C ASP A 427 2.38 36.35 4.52
N ASP A 428 2.48 35.03 4.33
CA ASP A 428 1.31 34.21 4.04
C ASP A 428 0.33 34.15 5.23
N ARG A 429 -0.96 34.29 4.94
CA ARG A 429 -2.03 34.28 5.95
C ARG A 429 -2.10 33.01 6.80
N ILE A 430 -1.61 31.87 6.31
CA ILE A 430 -1.58 30.61 7.06
C ILE A 430 -0.21 30.31 7.68
N ARG A 431 0.81 31.15 7.43
CA ARG A 431 2.19 30.92 7.87
C ARG A 431 2.31 30.74 9.38
N GLU A 432 1.72 31.64 10.17
CA GLU A 432 1.77 31.58 11.63
C GLU A 432 1.22 30.25 12.18
N ALA A 433 0.11 29.77 11.62
CA ALA A 433 -0.48 28.51 12.03
C ALA A 433 0.38 27.31 11.62
N SER A 434 1.04 27.38 10.45
CA SER A 434 2.01 26.39 9.99
C SER A 434 3.21 26.30 10.95
N ASP A 435 3.82 27.43 11.28
CA ASP A 435 4.98 27.52 12.17
C ASP A 435 4.69 26.96 13.57
N ILE A 436 3.51 27.25 14.13
CA ILE A 436 3.06 26.67 15.39
C ILE A 436 2.97 25.13 15.28
N GLY A 437 2.42 24.64 14.17
CA GLY A 437 2.30 23.21 13.88
C GLY A 437 3.66 22.52 13.80
N TRP A 438 4.62 23.09 13.07
CA TRP A 438 5.96 22.54 12.92
C TRP A 438 6.78 22.62 14.19
N LYS A 439 6.67 23.72 14.95
CA LYS A 439 7.31 23.84 16.25
C LYS A 439 6.85 22.73 17.19
N MET A 440 5.53 22.49 17.27
CA MET A 440 4.96 21.42 18.09
C MET A 440 5.49 20.05 17.66
N LEU A 441 5.58 19.79 16.35
CA LEU A 441 6.09 18.52 15.82
C LEU A 441 7.55 18.32 16.19
N ILE A 442 8.40 19.33 15.93
CA ILE A 442 9.82 19.29 16.23
C ILE A 442 10.04 19.06 17.73
N ASP A 443 9.33 19.79 18.59
CA ASP A 443 9.45 19.64 20.03
C ASP A 443 8.99 18.25 20.51
N ASN A 444 7.93 17.69 19.94
CA ASN A 444 7.48 16.32 20.23
C ASN A 444 8.50 15.27 19.77
N CYS A 445 9.06 15.41 18.57
CA CYS A 445 10.07 14.50 18.02
C CYS A 445 11.37 14.54 18.83
N ARG A 446 11.80 15.71 19.32
CA ARG A 446 12.98 15.86 20.20
C ARG A 446 12.91 15.05 21.49
N THR A 447 11.72 14.63 21.94
CA THR A 447 11.56 13.73 23.09
C THR A 447 11.97 12.29 22.79
N ASN A 448 12.32 11.97 21.55
CA ASN A 448 12.75 10.66 21.10
C ASN A 448 14.10 10.78 20.38
N GLU A 449 15.16 10.29 21.01
CA GLU A 449 16.54 10.34 20.48
C GLU A 449 16.71 9.57 19.16
N LEU A 450 15.75 8.70 18.81
CA LEU A 450 15.74 7.98 17.54
C LEU A 450 15.26 8.84 16.36
N ILE A 451 14.71 10.04 16.60
CA ILE A 451 14.12 10.88 15.55
C ILE A 451 14.95 12.15 15.36
N GLU A 452 15.45 12.34 14.15
CA GLU A 452 16.12 13.56 13.71
C GLU A 452 15.19 14.33 12.75
N VAL A 453 15.00 15.62 13.00
CA VAL A 453 14.17 16.48 12.14
C VAL A 453 15.00 17.64 11.62
N HIS A 454 15.11 17.73 10.30
CA HIS A 454 15.69 18.86 9.58
C HIS A 454 14.55 19.77 9.10
N TYR A 455 14.53 21.03 9.53
CA TYR A 455 13.58 22.02 9.06
C TYR A 455 14.29 23.05 8.18
N LYS A 456 13.77 23.29 6.98
CA LYS A 456 14.32 24.21 5.99
C LYS A 456 13.21 25.06 5.39
N GLU A 457 13.45 26.36 5.27
CA GLU A 457 12.58 27.27 4.54
C GLU A 457 13.20 27.52 3.16
N VAL A 458 12.38 27.53 2.12
CA VAL A 458 12.79 27.76 0.74
C VAL A 458 11.76 28.61 0.01
N ASP A 459 12.20 29.40 -0.95
CA ASP A 459 11.33 30.22 -1.81
C ASP A 459 11.50 29.89 -3.30
N SER A 460 12.35 28.92 -3.66
CA SER A 460 12.61 28.54 -5.04
C SER A 460 12.68 27.01 -5.24
N ILE A 461 12.28 26.56 -6.45
CA ILE A 461 12.35 25.15 -6.85
C ILE A 461 13.80 24.64 -6.81
N LYS A 462 14.75 25.48 -7.24
CA LYS A 462 16.18 25.14 -7.27
C LYS A 462 16.71 24.80 -5.88
N ASP A 463 16.25 25.50 -4.84
CA ASP A 463 16.67 25.23 -3.47
C ASP A 463 16.10 23.90 -2.96
N ILE A 464 14.87 23.54 -3.36
CA ILE A 464 14.31 22.21 -3.09
C ILE A 464 15.19 21.13 -3.73
N GLU A 465 15.48 21.23 -5.02
CA GLU A 465 16.30 20.25 -5.75
C GLU A 465 17.71 20.13 -5.16
N THR A 466 18.29 21.25 -4.74
CA THR A 466 19.59 21.28 -4.06
C THR A 466 19.54 20.54 -2.73
N LEU A 467 18.53 20.83 -1.89
CA LEU A 467 18.35 20.14 -0.59
C LEU A 467 18.15 18.63 -0.75
N LEU A 468 17.33 18.21 -1.73
CA LEU A 468 17.09 16.79 -2.00
C LEU A 468 18.34 16.06 -2.50
N THR A 469 19.23 16.77 -3.20
CA THR A 469 20.51 16.21 -3.67
C THR A 469 21.56 16.13 -2.54
N GLU A 470 21.56 17.11 -1.63
CA GLU A 470 22.51 17.17 -0.52
C GLU A 470 22.15 16.23 0.64
N LEU A 471 20.85 16.01 0.90
CA LEU A 471 20.35 15.21 2.01
C LEU A 471 19.85 13.85 1.53
N THR A 472 20.77 12.90 1.33
CA THR A 472 20.48 11.61 0.68
C THR A 472 19.98 10.51 1.64
N ASP A 473 20.06 10.70 2.95
CA ASP A 473 19.72 9.69 3.96
C ASP A 473 18.40 9.99 4.72
N ILE A 474 17.53 10.77 4.10
CA ILE A 474 16.20 11.12 4.63
C ILE A 474 15.20 9.98 4.43
N ASP A 475 14.40 9.70 5.47
CA ASP A 475 13.33 8.71 5.42
C ASP A 475 12.01 9.27 4.94
N ILE A 476 11.64 10.44 5.49
CA ILE A 476 10.40 11.13 5.16
C ILE A 476 10.72 12.56 4.77
N LEU A 477 10.30 12.93 3.56
CA LEU A 477 10.18 14.31 3.13
C LEU A 477 8.78 14.82 3.45
N VAL A 478 8.68 15.96 4.13
CA VAL A 478 7.44 16.72 4.30
C VAL A 478 7.57 18.01 3.51
N ILE A 479 6.66 18.27 2.57
CA ILE A 479 6.62 19.53 1.83
C ILE A 479 5.37 20.30 2.27
N SER A 480 5.60 21.45 2.90
CA SER A 480 4.58 22.40 3.32
C SER A 480 4.48 23.51 2.30
N ALA A 481 3.34 23.62 1.63
CA ALA A 481 3.13 24.59 0.55
C ALA A 481 1.63 24.84 0.30
N HIS A 482 1.32 25.77 -0.60
CA HIS A 482 0.00 25.80 -1.23
C HIS A 482 -0.08 24.78 -2.37
N GLY A 483 -1.23 24.13 -2.53
CA GLY A 483 -1.52 23.40 -3.75
C GLY A 483 -2.01 24.35 -4.84
N GLN A 484 -1.67 24.04 -6.09
CA GLN A 484 -2.05 24.84 -7.25
C GLN A 484 -2.58 23.95 -8.38
N TYR A 485 -3.58 24.43 -9.10
CA TYR A 485 -4.10 23.76 -10.30
C TYR A 485 -3.81 24.62 -11.53
N ASN A 486 -3.05 24.10 -12.49
CA ASN A 486 -2.54 24.91 -13.62
C ASN A 486 -3.53 25.01 -14.82
N GLY A 487 -4.78 24.56 -14.66
CA GLY A 487 -5.82 24.61 -15.69
C GLY A 487 -5.70 23.54 -16.79
N LYS A 488 -4.55 22.86 -16.93
CA LYS A 488 -4.30 21.79 -17.91
C LYS A 488 -4.55 20.38 -17.35
N ASN A 489 -5.37 20.27 -16.30
CA ASN A 489 -5.60 19.02 -15.55
C ASN A 489 -4.37 18.49 -14.81
N PHE A 490 -3.57 19.40 -14.25
CA PHE A 490 -2.49 19.08 -13.31
C PHE A 490 -2.74 19.74 -11.96
N ALA A 491 -2.46 19.00 -10.89
CA ALA A 491 -2.46 19.49 -9.52
C ALA A 491 -1.04 19.39 -8.94
N GLY A 492 -0.44 20.53 -8.64
CA GLY A 492 0.95 20.66 -8.19
C GLY A 492 1.07 21.52 -6.94
N LEU A 493 2.29 21.98 -6.65
CA LEU A 493 2.59 22.86 -5.54
C LEU A 493 2.94 24.27 -6.04
N SER A 494 2.65 25.28 -5.24
CA SER A 494 3.17 26.64 -5.42
C SER A 494 4.47 26.77 -4.62
N VAL A 495 5.58 27.04 -5.30
CA VAL A 495 6.89 27.29 -4.69
C VAL A 495 7.37 28.66 -5.16
N GLY A 496 7.41 29.62 -4.24
CA GLY A 496 7.47 31.03 -4.63
C GLY A 496 6.30 31.39 -5.55
N ASP A 497 6.60 31.94 -6.72
CA ASP A 497 5.61 32.28 -7.75
C ASP A 497 5.44 31.21 -8.84
N GLU A 498 6.06 30.02 -8.66
CA GLU A 498 6.13 28.98 -9.68
C GLU A 498 5.28 27.75 -9.33
N PHE A 499 4.71 27.12 -10.38
CA PHE A 499 4.05 25.83 -10.29
C PHE A 499 5.08 24.70 -10.35
N TRP A 500 5.10 23.81 -9.37
CA TRP A 500 6.09 22.75 -9.27
C TRP A 500 5.50 21.35 -9.09
N MET A 501 6.13 20.40 -9.76
CA MET A 501 5.99 18.95 -9.61
C MET A 501 7.38 18.34 -9.86
N PRO A 502 7.78 17.27 -9.15
CA PRO A 502 9.07 16.64 -9.40
C PRO A 502 9.07 15.96 -10.77
N ASP A 503 10.18 16.10 -11.49
CA ASP A 503 10.44 15.33 -12.70
C ASP A 503 10.92 13.91 -12.34
N ARG A 504 10.87 13.00 -13.32
CA ARG A 504 11.25 11.59 -13.16
C ARG A 504 12.71 11.39 -12.71
N GLU A 505 13.58 12.36 -12.99
CA GLU A 505 15.00 12.31 -12.62
C GLU A 505 15.26 12.89 -11.22
N THR A 506 14.26 13.49 -10.59
CA THR A 506 14.36 14.06 -9.24
C THR A 506 14.66 12.94 -8.25
N THR A 507 15.73 13.09 -7.47
CA THR A 507 16.00 12.18 -6.37
C THR A 507 15.09 12.53 -5.20
N VAL A 508 14.30 11.57 -4.73
CA VAL A 508 13.30 11.80 -3.67
C VAL A 508 13.44 10.76 -2.56
N PRO A 509 13.20 11.13 -1.29
CA PRO A 509 13.16 10.19 -0.18
C PRO A 509 12.08 9.11 -0.37
N PRO A 510 12.22 7.95 0.28
CA PRO A 510 11.28 6.83 0.13
C PRO A 510 9.83 7.19 0.49
N VAL A 511 9.63 8.08 1.47
CA VAL A 511 8.29 8.55 1.83
C VAL A 511 8.19 10.05 1.64
N VAL A 512 7.11 10.49 1.00
CA VAL A 512 6.79 11.91 0.81
C VAL A 512 5.44 12.21 1.45
N ILE A 513 5.36 13.24 2.27
CA ILE A 513 4.12 13.77 2.85
C ILE A 513 3.90 15.16 2.28
N LEU A 514 2.81 15.31 1.54
CA LEU A 514 2.42 16.57 0.92
C LEU A 514 1.47 17.30 1.86
N SER A 515 2.04 18.18 2.69
CA SER A 515 1.33 19.05 3.61
C SER A 515 0.79 20.29 2.87
N ALA A 516 -0.09 20.03 1.90
CA ALA A 516 -0.69 21.03 1.04
C ALA A 516 -2.09 20.59 0.59
N CYS A 517 -2.93 21.58 0.26
CA CYS A 517 -4.30 21.35 -0.20
C CYS A 517 -4.32 20.72 -1.60
N HIS A 518 -5.25 19.80 -1.88
CA HIS A 518 -5.61 19.39 -3.24
C HIS A 518 -4.43 18.86 -4.08
N VAL A 519 -3.54 18.11 -3.43
CA VAL A 519 -2.32 17.53 -4.02
C VAL A 519 -2.49 16.11 -4.55
N ALA A 520 -3.67 15.51 -4.33
CA ALA A 520 -4.03 14.19 -4.85
C ALA A 520 -5.48 14.07 -5.36
N PRO A 521 -6.15 15.11 -5.92
CA PRO A 521 -7.54 14.97 -6.37
C PRO A 521 -7.74 13.91 -7.43
N LYS A 522 -8.87 13.22 -7.35
CA LYS A 522 -9.20 12.13 -8.27
C LYS A 522 -10.51 12.36 -9.02
N GLY A 523 -11.39 13.25 -8.55
CA GLY A 523 -12.68 13.52 -9.20
C GLY A 523 -12.57 14.16 -10.59
N ARG A 524 -11.57 15.02 -10.82
CA ARG A 524 -11.25 15.61 -12.14
C ARG A 524 -10.35 14.72 -13.02
N GLY A 525 -9.64 13.76 -12.43
CA GLY A 525 -8.68 12.91 -13.15
C GLY A 525 -7.40 13.65 -13.53
N ALA A 526 -6.92 14.52 -12.65
CA ALA A 526 -5.71 15.29 -12.86
C ALA A 526 -4.44 14.44 -12.68
N TYR A 527 -3.35 14.76 -13.40
CA TYR A 527 -2.01 14.32 -12.98
C TYR A 527 -1.63 15.10 -11.74
N THR A 528 -1.40 14.39 -10.64
CA THR A 528 -1.17 15.03 -9.36
C THR A 528 0.31 14.98 -8.98
N VAL A 529 0.75 15.91 -8.14
CA VAL A 529 2.11 15.88 -7.57
C VAL A 529 2.35 14.61 -6.77
N SER A 530 1.30 14.00 -6.21
CA SER A 530 1.37 12.66 -5.63
C SER A 530 1.81 11.60 -6.66
N ASP A 531 1.22 11.61 -7.86
CA ASP A 531 1.59 10.68 -8.93
C ASP A 531 3.01 10.99 -9.46
N ALA A 532 3.40 12.27 -9.49
CA ALA A 532 4.74 12.69 -9.89
C ALA A 532 5.84 12.21 -8.93
N PHE A 533 5.61 12.26 -7.62
CA PHE A 533 6.57 11.74 -6.64
C PHE A 533 6.76 10.23 -6.75
N LEU A 534 5.68 9.46 -6.97
CA LEU A 534 5.79 8.02 -7.28
C LEU A 534 6.62 7.80 -8.54
N ASN A 535 6.39 8.62 -9.57
CA ASN A 535 7.15 8.57 -10.81
C ASN A 535 8.62 9.00 -10.68
N ALA A 536 8.95 9.80 -9.68
CA ALA A 536 10.31 10.17 -9.31
C ALA A 536 11.01 9.11 -8.42
N GLY A 537 10.28 8.04 -8.02
CA GLY A 537 10.84 6.92 -7.27
C GLY A 537 10.50 6.89 -5.78
N ALA A 538 9.61 7.76 -5.29
CA ALA A 538 9.09 7.64 -3.93
C ALA A 538 8.37 6.29 -3.76
N LEU A 539 8.66 5.59 -2.68
CA LEU A 539 7.98 4.34 -2.34
C LEU A 539 6.54 4.60 -1.93
N ALA A 540 6.28 5.65 -1.15
CA ALA A 540 4.95 6.02 -0.70
C ALA A 540 4.75 7.54 -0.65
N VAL A 541 3.56 8.01 -1.02
CA VAL A 541 3.19 9.43 -0.97
C VAL A 541 1.87 9.62 -0.24
N LEU A 542 1.87 10.42 0.82
CA LEU A 542 0.67 10.87 1.52
C LEU A 542 0.21 12.21 0.93
N GLY A 543 -1.01 12.24 0.40
CA GLY A 543 -1.61 13.44 -0.15
C GLY A 543 -3.06 13.65 0.29
N THR A 544 -3.61 14.81 -0.04
CA THR A 544 -5.00 15.19 0.29
C THR A 544 -5.87 15.27 -0.97
N LEU A 545 -7.09 14.71 -0.87
CA LEU A 545 -8.10 14.77 -1.94
C LEU A 545 -8.79 16.15 -2.04
N ILE A 546 -8.81 16.90 -0.94
CA ILE A 546 -9.55 18.16 -0.79
C ILE A 546 -8.64 19.26 -0.24
N PRO A 547 -9.06 20.53 -0.29
CA PRO A 547 -8.49 21.56 0.58
C PRO A 547 -8.63 21.20 2.06
N VAL A 548 -7.56 21.39 2.83
CA VAL A 548 -7.51 21.07 4.26
C VAL A 548 -7.21 22.32 5.08
N ASN A 549 -7.76 22.38 6.29
CA ASN A 549 -7.47 23.46 7.22
C ASN A 549 -6.04 23.30 7.77
N VAL A 550 -5.22 24.36 7.75
CA VAL A 550 -3.83 24.34 8.23
C VAL A 550 -3.69 23.81 9.67
N ARG A 551 -4.65 24.11 10.57
CA ARG A 551 -4.63 23.63 11.95
C ARG A 551 -4.99 22.15 12.04
N HIS A 552 -5.96 21.68 11.25
CA HIS A 552 -6.31 20.25 11.19
C HIS A 552 -5.17 19.44 10.58
N ASN A 553 -4.57 19.93 9.50
CA ASN A 553 -3.39 19.34 8.87
C ASN A 553 -2.20 19.26 9.85
N ALA A 554 -1.90 20.35 10.56
CA ALA A 554 -0.88 20.35 11.59
C ALA A 554 -1.18 19.33 12.70
N HIS A 555 -2.42 19.25 13.17
CA HIS A 555 -2.83 18.28 14.21
C HIS A 555 -2.66 16.84 13.74
N LEU A 556 -3.15 16.49 12.55
CA LEU A 556 -3.05 15.14 11.98
C LEU A 556 -1.59 14.74 11.74
N THR A 557 -0.80 15.63 11.14
CA THR A 557 0.63 15.38 10.88
C THR A 557 1.39 15.18 12.19
N ASN A 558 1.14 16.01 13.21
CA ASN A 558 1.72 15.82 14.54
C ASN A 558 1.37 14.45 15.13
N ARG A 559 0.10 14.04 15.06
CA ARG A 559 -0.34 12.73 15.56
C ARG A 559 0.31 11.57 14.83
N PHE A 560 0.46 11.68 13.51
CA PHE A 560 1.16 10.68 12.70
C PHE A 560 2.59 10.46 13.19
N PHE A 561 3.38 11.53 13.31
CA PHE A 561 4.75 11.44 13.83
C PHE A 561 4.81 11.02 15.31
N MET A 562 3.84 11.45 16.13
CA MET A 562 3.73 10.98 17.52
C MET A 562 3.52 9.46 17.58
N TYR A 563 2.62 8.90 16.77
CA TYR A 563 2.42 7.45 16.75
C TYR A 563 3.66 6.70 16.27
N ILE A 564 4.35 7.18 15.22
CA ILE A 564 5.66 6.61 14.82
C ILE A 564 6.63 6.64 15.99
N SER A 565 6.74 7.78 16.69
CA SER A 565 7.60 7.93 17.86
C SER A 565 7.24 6.96 18.99
N GLN A 566 5.95 6.72 19.23
CA GLN A 566 5.50 5.77 20.25
C GLN A 566 5.76 4.31 19.84
N VAL A 567 5.65 3.97 18.54
CA VAL A 567 6.03 2.66 18.02
C VAL A 567 7.53 2.44 18.20
N LEU A 568 8.36 3.43 17.82
CA LEU A 568 9.81 3.39 18.01
C LEU A 568 10.26 3.34 19.48
N LYS A 569 9.40 3.78 20.42
CA LYS A 569 9.62 3.64 21.88
C LYS A 569 9.11 2.31 22.44
N GLY A 570 8.37 1.52 21.65
CA GLY A 570 7.75 0.27 22.08
C GLY A 570 6.45 0.39 22.84
N ASN A 571 5.85 1.59 22.90
CA ASN A 571 4.60 1.82 23.62
C ASN A 571 3.38 1.33 22.83
N PHE A 572 3.50 1.24 21.49
CA PHE A 572 2.48 0.65 20.62
C PHE A 572 3.14 -0.27 19.59
N SER A 573 2.35 -1.22 19.08
CA SER A 573 2.71 -2.04 17.94
C SER A 573 2.05 -1.49 16.67
N SER A 574 2.83 -1.28 15.63
CA SER A 574 2.37 -1.11 14.25
C SER A 574 3.47 -1.63 13.34
N ARG A 575 3.12 -2.41 12.31
CA ARG A 575 4.09 -3.00 11.39
C ARG A 575 4.67 -1.96 10.44
N ASN A 576 3.84 -1.06 9.94
CA ASN A 576 4.20 -0.13 8.87
C ASN A 576 3.47 1.22 9.00
N ILE A 577 3.84 2.19 8.16
CA ILE A 577 3.24 3.54 8.21
C ILE A 577 1.77 3.58 7.78
N ALA A 578 1.30 2.60 7.00
CA ALA A 578 -0.11 2.51 6.61
C ALA A 578 -1.01 2.23 7.82
N GLU A 579 -0.59 1.31 8.69
CA GLU A 579 -1.26 1.04 9.97
C GLU A 579 -1.26 2.28 10.88
N VAL A 580 -0.16 3.02 10.92
CA VAL A 580 -0.06 4.26 11.70
C VAL A 580 -1.09 5.28 11.23
N LEU A 581 -1.21 5.53 9.92
CA LEU A 581 -2.20 6.47 9.40
C LEU A 581 -3.63 5.99 9.68
N ALA A 582 -3.94 4.71 9.48
CA ALA A 582 -5.26 4.16 9.76
C ALA A 582 -5.66 4.39 11.23
N ARG A 583 -4.70 4.20 12.15
CA ARG A 583 -4.89 4.48 13.58
C ARG A 583 -5.05 5.97 13.88
N VAL A 584 -4.33 6.84 13.18
CA VAL A 584 -4.51 8.29 13.29
C VAL A 584 -5.93 8.67 12.89
N ILE A 585 -6.38 8.22 11.70
CA ILE A 585 -7.72 8.52 11.17
C ILE A 585 -8.82 8.00 12.11
N SER A 586 -8.75 6.73 12.51
CA SER A 586 -9.77 6.11 13.37
C SER A 586 -9.87 6.77 14.74
N SER A 587 -8.74 7.17 15.33
CA SER A 587 -8.71 7.86 16.62
C SER A 587 -8.96 9.38 16.52
N ASN A 588 -9.17 9.93 15.33
CA ASN A 588 -9.40 11.37 15.13
C ASN A 588 -10.86 11.77 15.27
N THR A 589 -11.80 10.83 15.15
CA THR A 589 -13.26 11.06 15.17
C THR A 589 -13.72 11.95 16.33
N VAL A 590 -13.24 11.71 17.54
CA VAL A 590 -13.62 12.52 18.72
C VAL A 590 -13.17 13.97 18.61
N TYR A 591 -12.01 14.21 17.99
CA TYR A 591 -11.48 15.55 17.76
C TYR A 591 -12.21 16.28 16.64
N ASP A 592 -12.69 15.55 15.62
CA ASP A 592 -13.53 16.13 14.57
C ASP A 592 -14.87 16.64 15.15
N VAL A 593 -15.49 15.84 16.03
CA VAL A 593 -16.74 16.25 16.71
C VAL A 593 -16.49 17.41 17.66
N LEU A 594 -15.53 17.29 18.58
CA LEU A 594 -15.25 18.31 19.60
C LEU A 594 -14.65 19.58 19.00
N GLY A 595 -13.95 19.48 17.87
CA GLY A 595 -13.37 20.60 17.13
C GLY A 595 -14.38 21.41 16.32
N THR A 596 -15.64 20.97 16.24
CA THR A 596 -16.68 21.66 15.48
C THR A 596 -16.97 23.07 15.99
N SER A 597 -16.77 23.33 17.29
CA SER A 597 -16.86 24.69 17.84
C SER A 597 -15.86 24.92 18.96
N GLU A 598 -15.50 26.19 19.16
CA GLU A 598 -14.58 26.57 20.24
C GLU A 598 -15.11 26.14 21.61
N LYS A 599 -16.42 26.25 21.83
CA LYS A 599 -17.05 25.86 23.11
C LYS A 599 -16.94 24.35 23.35
N LEU A 600 -17.14 23.52 22.34
CA LEU A 600 -16.96 22.06 22.47
C LEU A 600 -15.48 21.70 22.71
N ARG A 601 -14.58 22.39 22.00
CA ARG A 601 -13.14 22.18 22.13
C ARG A 601 -12.61 22.52 23.52
N VAL A 602 -13.07 23.64 24.09
CA VAL A 602 -12.72 24.03 25.46
C VAL A 602 -13.33 23.03 26.46
N TRP A 603 -14.62 22.73 26.33
CA TRP A 603 -15.33 21.78 27.19
C TRP A 603 -14.63 20.42 27.27
N ALA A 604 -14.08 19.93 26.15
CA ALA A 604 -13.36 18.65 26.09
C ALA A 604 -12.28 18.48 27.17
N TYR A 605 -11.63 19.59 27.57
CA TYR A 605 -10.51 19.61 28.51
C TYR A 605 -10.84 20.29 29.85
N GLU A 606 -12.07 20.81 30.02
CA GLU A 606 -12.50 21.41 31.27
C GLU A 606 -12.75 20.33 32.34
N LYS A 607 -12.08 20.45 33.48
CA LYS A 607 -12.31 19.58 34.65
C LYS A 607 -13.44 20.16 35.50
N ASN A 608 -14.48 19.38 35.79
CA ASN A 608 -15.55 19.77 36.70
C ASN A 608 -15.18 19.40 38.15
N GLY A 609 -14.28 20.16 38.76
CA GLY A 609 -13.83 19.93 40.14
C GLY A 609 -12.88 18.74 40.25
N GLU A 610 -13.20 17.75 41.10
CA GLU A 610 -12.44 16.49 41.21
C GLU A 610 -12.74 15.49 40.08
N SER A 611 -13.66 15.82 39.15
CA SER A 611 -13.99 14.96 38.03
C SER A 611 -12.91 14.95 36.94
N LYS A 612 -12.91 13.90 36.14
CA LYS A 612 -12.14 13.81 34.90
C LYS A 612 -12.65 14.81 33.87
N ALA A 613 -11.80 15.15 32.91
CA ALA A 613 -12.22 15.92 31.74
C ALA A 613 -13.08 15.05 30.81
N PRO A 614 -14.04 15.63 30.04
CA PRO A 614 -14.87 14.87 29.11
C PRO A 614 -14.08 14.00 28.13
N ILE A 615 -12.92 14.46 27.65
CA ILE A 615 -12.06 13.66 26.76
C ILE A 615 -11.49 12.42 27.46
N GLU A 616 -11.16 12.51 28.74
CA GLU A 616 -10.65 11.40 29.54
C GLU A 616 -11.78 10.37 29.77
N GLU A 617 -12.97 10.84 30.13
CA GLU A 617 -14.15 9.97 30.27
C GLU A 617 -14.53 9.27 28.96
N TYR A 618 -14.40 9.96 27.81
CA TYR A 618 -14.64 9.38 26.51
C TYR A 618 -13.74 8.15 26.26
N TYR A 619 -12.43 8.28 26.49
CA TYR A 619 -11.50 7.18 26.27
C TYR A 619 -11.72 6.00 27.22
N GLU A 620 -12.26 6.23 28.41
CA GLU A 620 -12.61 5.16 29.35
C GLU A 620 -13.88 4.40 28.96
N ARG A 621 -14.79 5.06 28.23
CA ARG A 621 -16.07 4.48 27.79
C ARG A 621 -16.04 3.93 26.36
N LEU A 622 -14.98 4.23 25.59
CA LEU A 622 -14.87 3.81 24.21
C LEU A 622 -14.68 2.29 24.15
N ASP A 623 -15.73 1.60 23.72
CA ASP A 623 -15.70 0.19 23.35
C ASP A 623 -15.70 0.08 21.82
N VAL A 624 -14.58 -0.32 21.22
CA VAL A 624 -14.38 -0.26 19.77
C VAL A 624 -15.21 -1.35 19.09
N SER A 625 -16.38 -0.96 18.57
CA SER A 625 -17.17 -1.81 17.68
C SER A 625 -16.81 -1.50 16.23
N PHE A 626 -16.40 -2.53 15.49
CA PHE A 626 -15.97 -2.39 14.10
C PHE A 626 -17.07 -1.74 13.25
N GLY A 627 -16.75 -0.65 12.54
CA GLY A 627 -17.71 0.04 11.71
C GLY A 627 -18.64 1.01 12.44
N GLN A 628 -18.54 1.18 13.77
CA GLN A 628 -19.47 2.01 14.57
C GLN A 628 -18.79 3.12 15.40
N VAL A 629 -17.51 3.42 15.18
CA VAL A 629 -16.76 4.38 15.98
C VAL A 629 -17.41 5.78 15.96
N HIS A 630 -17.93 6.23 14.83
CA HIS A 630 -18.62 7.52 14.73
C HIS A 630 -19.94 7.54 15.50
N SER A 631 -20.78 6.52 15.32
CA SER A 631 -22.07 6.45 16.01
C SER A 631 -21.88 6.32 17.52
N GLN A 632 -20.91 5.52 17.95
CA GLN A 632 -20.51 5.38 19.35
C GLN A 632 -19.94 6.67 19.93
N THR A 633 -19.07 7.38 19.18
CA THR A 633 -18.50 8.63 19.66
C THR A 633 -19.56 9.67 19.96
N ILE A 634 -20.54 9.81 19.06
CA ILE A 634 -21.68 10.70 19.30
C ILE A 634 -22.48 10.26 20.53
N SER A 635 -22.74 8.96 20.69
CA SER A 635 -23.47 8.42 21.83
C SER A 635 -22.76 8.71 23.15
N ILE A 636 -21.46 8.41 23.24
CA ILE A 636 -20.64 8.61 24.44
C ILE A 636 -20.58 10.11 24.80
N LEU A 637 -20.34 10.99 23.83
CA LEU A 637 -20.29 12.43 24.10
C LEU A 637 -21.65 12.98 24.58
N LYS A 638 -22.77 12.47 24.04
CA LYS A 638 -24.11 12.82 24.54
C LYS A 638 -24.33 12.34 25.96
N GLU A 639 -23.86 11.14 26.30
CA GLU A 639 -23.95 10.61 27.66
C GLU A 639 -23.10 11.40 28.66
N ILE A 640 -21.90 11.83 28.28
CA ILE A 640 -21.02 12.68 29.10
C ILE A 640 -21.64 14.07 29.29
N ALA A 641 -22.26 14.62 28.24
CA ALA A 641 -22.89 15.93 28.30
C ALA A 641 -24.21 15.94 29.11
N LYS A 642 -24.82 14.77 29.33
CA LYS A 642 -26.17 14.63 29.91
C LYS A 642 -26.31 15.33 31.26
N GLY A 643 -27.38 16.11 31.42
CA GLY A 643 -27.66 16.88 32.64
C GLY A 643 -26.80 18.13 32.82
N THR A 644 -25.98 18.49 31.83
CA THR A 644 -25.18 19.72 31.81
C THR A 644 -25.69 20.69 30.73
N GLU A 645 -25.26 21.95 30.75
CA GLU A 645 -25.55 22.91 29.67
C GLU A 645 -25.00 22.46 28.31
N MET A 646 -24.04 21.53 28.31
CA MET A 646 -23.45 20.99 27.09
C MET A 646 -24.35 19.98 26.39
N GLU A 647 -25.33 19.37 27.06
CA GLU A 647 -26.29 18.44 26.43
C GLU A 647 -27.04 19.13 25.28
N VAL A 648 -27.66 20.28 25.59
CA VAL A 648 -28.45 21.06 24.64
C VAL A 648 -27.54 21.65 23.55
N TYR A 649 -26.35 22.11 23.93
CA TYR A 649 -25.41 22.73 22.99
C TYR A 649 -24.85 21.72 21.99
N LEU A 650 -24.40 20.55 22.45
CA LEU A 650 -23.90 19.47 21.58
C LEU A 650 -24.98 19.03 20.59
N GLU A 651 -26.21 18.81 21.06
CA GLU A 651 -27.33 18.44 20.19
C GLU A 651 -27.60 19.53 19.12
N SER A 652 -27.58 20.80 19.51
CA SER A 652 -27.78 21.93 18.60
C SER A 652 -26.68 21.99 17.52
N VAL A 653 -25.42 21.82 17.90
CA VAL A 653 -24.28 21.81 16.96
C VAL A 653 -24.42 20.64 15.97
N LEU A 654 -24.68 19.43 16.47
CA LEU A 654 -24.82 18.23 15.65
C LEU A 654 -25.99 18.33 14.65
N GLN A 655 -27.11 18.96 15.04
CA GLN A 655 -28.28 19.11 14.17
C GLN A 655 -28.15 20.24 13.15
N SER A 656 -27.51 21.35 13.52
CA SER A 656 -27.43 22.55 12.68
C SER A 656 -26.23 22.54 11.73
N GLN A 657 -25.03 22.30 12.27
CA GLN A 657 -23.77 22.35 11.54
C GLN A 657 -23.26 20.95 11.19
N GLY A 658 -23.51 19.97 12.07
CA GLY A 658 -22.84 18.67 12.02
C GLY A 658 -21.31 18.84 12.18
N TYR A 659 -20.54 17.83 11.79
CA TYR A 659 -19.08 17.87 11.84
C TYR A 659 -18.46 17.34 10.55
N ILE A 660 -17.23 17.78 10.28
CA ILE A 660 -16.43 17.41 9.11
C ILE A 660 -15.21 16.66 9.60
N SER A 661 -14.94 15.52 8.98
CA SER A 661 -13.74 14.72 9.24
C SER A 661 -12.80 14.85 8.04
N GLU A 662 -11.96 15.88 8.06
CA GLU A 662 -10.96 16.11 7.01
C GLU A 662 -9.92 14.97 6.94
N SER A 663 -9.71 14.28 8.07
CA SER A 663 -8.80 13.14 8.19
C SER A 663 -9.07 12.01 7.18
N PHE A 664 -10.31 11.81 6.74
CA PHE A 664 -10.66 10.76 5.77
C PHE A 664 -10.08 10.99 4.38
N PHE A 665 -9.75 12.23 4.06
CA PHE A 665 -9.33 12.64 2.73
C PHE A 665 -7.80 12.59 2.56
N TYR A 666 -7.08 12.12 3.57
CA TYR A 666 -5.66 11.77 3.47
C TYR A 666 -5.54 10.37 2.88
N ILE A 667 -4.82 10.26 1.77
CA ILE A 667 -4.64 9.00 1.05
C ILE A 667 -3.16 8.70 0.86
N PHE A 668 -2.77 7.45 1.11
CA PHE A 668 -1.47 6.95 0.70
C PHE A 668 -1.53 6.34 -0.69
N SER A 669 -0.65 6.80 -1.58
CA SER A 669 -0.38 6.18 -2.87
C SER A 669 1.01 5.52 -2.86
N GLY A 670 1.24 4.50 -3.68
CA GLY A 670 2.48 3.70 -3.62
C GLY A 670 2.40 2.64 -2.51
N TYR A 671 3.53 2.20 -1.96
CA TYR A 671 3.67 1.05 -1.06
C TYR A 671 3.97 1.46 0.41
N PRO A 672 3.08 2.20 1.11
CA PRO A 672 3.29 2.53 2.52
C PRO A 672 3.39 1.27 3.40
N GLU A 673 2.77 0.16 2.99
CA GLU A 673 2.84 -1.10 3.72
C GLU A 673 4.23 -1.75 3.69
N ASN A 674 5.09 -1.37 2.73
CA ASN A 674 6.49 -1.77 2.64
C ASN A 674 7.40 -0.86 3.49
N VAL A 675 6.88 0.21 4.11
CA VAL A 675 7.66 1.07 5.02
C VAL A 675 7.50 0.56 6.44
N ILE A 676 8.40 -0.33 6.84
CA ILE A 676 8.35 -1.07 8.09
C ILE A 676 8.83 -0.19 9.25
N ILE A 677 8.13 -0.20 10.39
CA ILE A 677 8.54 0.51 11.60
C ILE A 677 8.88 -0.52 12.68
N GLU A 678 10.13 -0.53 13.14
CA GLU A 678 10.62 -1.53 14.10
C GLU A 678 11.24 -0.91 15.35
N ASN A 679 10.71 -1.29 16.51
CA ASN A 679 11.25 -0.93 17.83
C ASN A 679 12.46 -1.79 18.23
N ARG A 680 12.59 -2.99 17.67
CA ARG A 680 13.75 -3.82 17.95
C ARG A 680 14.94 -3.14 17.28
N ALA A 681 16.00 -2.85 18.04
CA ALA A 681 17.30 -2.72 17.43
C ALA A 681 17.46 -4.00 16.60
N ILE A 682 17.64 -3.90 15.28
CA ILE A 682 17.89 -5.06 14.43
C ILE A 682 19.30 -5.56 14.80
N LYS A 683 19.38 -6.18 15.98
CA LYS A 683 20.35 -7.18 16.38
C LYS A 683 19.56 -8.48 16.29
N GLY A 684 19.77 -9.23 15.21
CA GLY A 684 19.48 -10.66 15.24
C GLY A 684 18.22 -11.19 14.57
N MET A 685 17.37 -10.41 13.87
CA MET A 685 16.13 -10.98 13.29
C MET A 685 16.27 -11.65 11.91
N ILE A 686 17.46 -11.59 11.30
CA ILE A 686 17.91 -12.55 10.27
C ILE A 686 18.89 -13.58 10.85
N ASP A 687 19.46 -13.32 12.03
CA ASP A 687 20.58 -14.06 12.62
C ASP A 687 20.15 -15.21 13.56
N ASP A 688 18.96 -15.16 14.19
CA ASP A 688 18.56 -16.18 15.19
C ASP A 688 17.33 -17.05 14.80
N ARG A 689 16.77 -16.90 13.58
CA ARG A 689 15.64 -17.76 13.10
C ARG A 689 16.00 -18.72 11.98
N PHE A 690 17.19 -18.61 11.40
CA PHE A 690 17.72 -19.62 10.46
C PHE A 690 18.56 -20.72 11.13
N ILE A 691 18.73 -20.64 12.46
CA ILE A 691 19.46 -21.63 13.26
C ILE A 691 18.65 -21.94 14.53
N ASN A 692 17.78 -22.94 14.43
CA ASN A 692 17.59 -23.93 15.49
C ASN A 692 17.02 -25.20 14.85
N PHE A 693 17.89 -25.89 14.11
CA PHE A 693 17.74 -27.32 13.90
C PHE A 693 18.32 -28.03 15.13
N GLN A 694 17.46 -28.69 15.90
CA GLN A 694 17.84 -29.94 16.56
C GLN A 694 17.05 -31.07 15.93
#